data_AF-K7LX99-F1
#
_entry.id   AF-K7LX99-F1
#
_cell.length_a   1.000
_cell.length_b   1.000
_cell.length_c   1.000
_cell.angle_alpha   90.00
_cell.angle_beta   90.00
_cell.angle_gamma   90.00
#
_symmetry.space_group_name_H-M   'P 1'
#
loop_
_entity.id
_entity.type
_entity.pdbx_description
1 polymer ?
#
loop_
_entity_poly.entity_id
_entity_poly.type
_entity_poly.pdbx_seq_one_letter_code
_entity_poly.pdbx_strand_id
1 'polypeptide(L)'
;MFSSKLLISPISEDAATKHDKLLQAIKAMSDIEEVLVGVVKFHPQWHCLLKSVDTRVDKILSALRPQALADHRALLISLGWPPKLISLKNGSDHITSLPNPLILMQEDKRRNYSQSFIALCALQHLQNRREERQLNSNLIKRDTQNIQLWAIDELVSPIASRMECHFTKWSEQPEYMFALAYKVTRDFISGIDDVLQPLIDKARLISCSAKDAWVSAMVQMLSGFLEKKVFRFLTERYKVKHLKPDVSSSWLHLVDLIIAFDKKMQSLLNLDTCFLAVPGSFEGLSRGVSVLSIFCNRPDWLKVWAKIEFKNAWKKLKPELIEEKAWITSKKCISGIDTEQEFLLLTVEDLKAPPIAEFFLKIIWEMIERCQTMPSSLSHAQFIRFTAGRFLWYFFKQLLFRFKATELCIDSSDDVAIVRVCGLINAARYIWIKLQEWSDVADFLEMKIVENDSSKPTQDDTMDNDCFFDEEIRSLSEMETNWLMEIIAVVLRQFEMLSWKYVQNNDSFEDDQDYTNPVEDVDLVVSNDFVEALDALDSWLHTVKISLNKKDFLDLWRSIAEGLDHYISCSIVRSENWFSKMGVYQFEADMQALIFIFQPYCARPQAFFPCINEILKLLKLKKEEVKLMQTFLSNNQNGSECLHLYGIYHLSVNQILQVLRYKIWVG
;
A
#
# COMPACT_ATOMS: atom_id res chain seq x y z
N MET A 1 -36.02 38.82 66.99
CA MET A 1 -36.16 39.69 65.80
C MET A 1 -34.84 40.42 65.56
N PHE A 2 -33.93 39.85 64.78
CA PHE A 2 -32.91 40.63 64.06
C PHE A 2 -32.61 39.86 62.77
N SER A 3 -33.01 40.46 61.66
CA SER A 3 -32.85 39.96 60.30
C SER A 3 -31.41 40.22 59.86
N SER A 4 -30.65 39.15 59.67
CA SER A 4 -29.34 39.18 59.03
C SER A 4 -29.56 39.34 57.52
N LYS A 5 -29.56 40.58 57.04
CA LYS A 5 -29.48 40.89 55.62
C LYS A 5 -28.17 40.31 55.07
N LEU A 6 -28.28 39.32 54.20
CA LEU A 6 -27.23 38.89 53.28
C LEU A 6 -26.78 40.13 52.48
N LEU A 7 -25.57 40.60 52.76
CA LEU A 7 -24.85 41.55 51.91
C LEU A 7 -24.38 40.78 50.67
N ILE A 8 -25.18 40.86 49.60
CA ILE A 8 -24.74 40.52 48.24
C ILE A 8 -23.68 41.55 47.85
N SER A 9 -22.52 41.08 47.43
CA SER A 9 -21.39 41.89 47.00
C SER A 9 -21.71 42.66 45.70
N PRO A 10 -21.46 43.99 45.61
CA PRO A 10 -21.74 44.81 44.44
C PRO A 10 -20.89 44.46 43.20
N ILE A 11 -19.88 43.61 43.36
CA ILE A 11 -19.02 43.12 42.27
C ILE A 11 -19.76 42.08 41.41
N SER A 12 -20.74 41.36 42.00
CA SER A 12 -21.50 40.33 41.30
C SER A 12 -22.53 40.89 40.31
N GLU A 13 -23.13 42.05 40.61
CA GLU A 13 -24.17 42.66 39.77
C GLU A 13 -23.59 43.35 38.53
N ASP A 14 -22.42 44.00 38.65
CA ASP A 14 -21.72 44.62 37.52
C ASP A 14 -21.17 43.57 36.54
N ALA A 15 -20.72 42.42 37.05
CA ALA A 15 -20.29 41.29 36.20
C ALA A 15 -21.46 40.67 35.42
N ALA A 16 -22.61 40.44 36.07
CA ALA A 16 -23.79 39.86 35.41
C ALA A 16 -24.34 40.78 34.31
N THR A 17 -24.46 42.08 34.58
CA THR A 17 -24.93 43.07 33.60
C THR A 17 -23.99 43.25 32.41
N LYS A 18 -22.68 43.07 32.59
CA LYS A 18 -21.70 43.03 31.48
C LYS A 18 -21.88 41.79 30.60
N HIS A 19 -22.09 40.61 31.18
CA HIS A 19 -22.31 39.37 30.43
C HIS A 19 -23.64 39.40 29.64
N ASP A 20 -24.70 39.97 30.22
CA ASP A 20 -25.99 40.14 29.53
C ASP A 20 -25.86 41.07 28.31
N LYS A 21 -25.12 42.17 28.44
CA LYS A 21 -24.82 43.07 27.31
C LYS A 21 -23.99 42.38 26.23
N LEU A 22 -23.01 41.55 26.61
CA LEU A 22 -22.21 40.76 25.67
C LEU A 22 -23.08 39.77 24.89
N LEU A 23 -23.96 39.02 25.57
CA LEU A 23 -24.88 38.08 24.91
C LEU A 23 -25.89 38.80 23.99
N GLN A 24 -26.40 39.96 24.40
CA GLN A 24 -27.25 40.80 23.54
C GLN A 24 -26.51 41.27 22.28
N ALA A 25 -25.25 41.68 22.42
CA ALA A 25 -24.42 42.07 21.27
C ALA A 25 -24.15 40.88 20.33
N ILE A 26 -23.85 39.69 20.87
CA ILE A 26 -23.66 38.47 20.08
C ILE A 26 -24.95 38.10 19.34
N LYS A 27 -26.11 38.18 20.02
CA LYS A 27 -27.41 37.94 19.39
C LYS A 27 -27.69 38.90 18.25
N ALA A 28 -27.50 40.20 18.46
CA ALA A 28 -27.69 41.20 17.40
C ALA A 28 -26.79 40.95 16.19
N MET A 29 -25.53 40.53 16.41
CA MET A 29 -24.63 40.16 15.31
C MET A 29 -25.05 38.86 14.62
N SER A 30 -25.59 37.88 15.35
CA SER A 30 -26.15 36.65 14.75
C SER A 30 -27.38 36.95 13.90
N ASP A 31 -28.25 37.86 14.34
CA ASP A 31 -29.42 38.29 13.58
C ASP A 31 -28.99 39.01 12.29
N ILE A 32 -27.94 39.85 12.35
CA ILE A 32 -27.32 40.46 11.16
C ILE A 32 -26.80 39.38 10.21
N GLU A 33 -26.06 38.39 10.72
CA GLU A 33 -25.49 37.31 9.92
C GLU A 33 -26.57 36.48 9.22
N GLU A 34 -27.70 36.21 9.87
CA GLU A 34 -28.84 35.51 9.29
C GLU A 34 -29.44 36.27 8.09
N VAL A 35 -29.56 37.60 8.21
CA VAL A 35 -30.00 38.45 7.09
C VAL A 35 -28.98 38.43 5.96
N LEU A 36 -27.68 38.50 6.25
CA LEU A 36 -26.62 38.47 5.23
C LEU A 36 -26.59 37.17 4.44
N VAL A 37 -26.82 36.01 5.09
CA VAL A 37 -26.95 34.72 4.41
C VAL A 37 -28.09 34.73 3.40
N GLY A 38 -29.24 35.32 3.76
CA GLY A 38 -30.37 35.51 2.84
C GLY A 38 -30.00 36.40 1.65
N VAL A 39 -29.33 37.53 1.88
CA VAL A 39 -28.90 38.45 0.82
C VAL A 39 -27.93 37.80 -0.16
N VAL A 40 -26.95 37.02 0.33
CA VAL A 40 -26.01 36.28 -0.52
C VAL A 40 -26.75 35.30 -1.44
N LYS A 41 -27.79 34.62 -0.93
CA LYS A 41 -28.55 33.62 -1.69
C LYS A 41 -29.46 34.22 -2.76
N PHE A 42 -30.11 35.34 -2.47
CA PHE A 42 -31.15 35.91 -3.34
C PHE A 42 -30.68 37.12 -4.17
N HIS A 43 -29.61 37.82 -3.76
CA HIS A 43 -29.14 39.06 -4.37
C HIS A 43 -27.59 39.16 -4.44
N PRO A 44 -26.91 38.30 -5.22
CA PRO A 44 -25.44 38.26 -5.30
C PRO A 44 -24.79 39.56 -5.80
N GLN A 45 -25.53 40.39 -6.55
CA GLN A 45 -25.09 41.68 -7.05
C GLN A 45 -24.83 42.73 -5.96
N TRP A 46 -25.26 42.52 -4.71
CA TRP A 46 -25.08 43.47 -3.60
C TRP A 46 -23.76 43.31 -2.83
N HIS A 47 -22.71 42.81 -3.48
CA HIS A 47 -21.43 42.53 -2.85
C HIS A 47 -20.78 43.74 -2.14
N CYS A 48 -20.95 44.97 -2.66
CA CYS A 48 -20.44 46.19 -2.02
C CYS A 48 -21.10 46.46 -0.67
N LEU A 49 -22.41 46.21 -0.58
CA LEU A 49 -23.17 46.36 0.67
C LEU A 49 -22.74 45.29 1.69
N LEU A 50 -22.64 44.03 1.24
CA LEU A 50 -22.14 42.93 2.07
C LEU A 50 -20.77 43.26 2.67
N LYS A 51 -19.82 43.69 1.83
CA LYS A 51 -18.47 44.09 2.27
C LYS A 51 -18.48 45.24 3.28
N SER A 52 -19.35 46.23 3.09
CA SER A 52 -19.50 47.35 4.02
C SER A 52 -20.01 46.90 5.39
N VAL A 53 -21.04 46.05 5.42
CA VAL A 53 -21.59 45.49 6.67
C VAL A 53 -20.54 44.61 7.34
N ASP A 54 -19.88 43.73 6.59
CA ASP A 54 -18.80 42.89 7.07
C ASP A 54 -17.68 43.71 7.72
N THR A 55 -17.25 44.80 7.09
CA THR A 55 -16.19 45.68 7.64
C THR A 55 -16.59 46.30 8.99
N ARG A 56 -17.88 46.62 9.18
CA ARG A 56 -18.40 47.15 10.46
C ARG A 56 -18.46 46.07 11.53
N VAL A 57 -18.92 44.86 11.17
CA VAL A 57 -18.94 43.71 12.07
C VAL A 57 -17.51 43.32 12.48
N ASP A 58 -16.55 43.32 11.56
CA ASP A 58 -15.12 43.10 11.84
C ASP A 58 -14.56 44.11 12.86
N LYS A 59 -14.93 45.39 12.71
CA LYS A 59 -14.51 46.43 13.64
C LYS A 59 -15.09 46.20 15.04
N ILE A 60 -16.32 45.69 15.15
CA ILE A 60 -16.95 45.36 16.44
C ILE A 60 -16.30 44.11 17.04
N LEU A 61 -16.13 43.05 16.26
CA LEU A 61 -15.51 41.79 16.71
C LEU A 61 -14.05 41.98 17.13
N SER A 62 -13.30 42.84 16.45
CA SER A 62 -11.90 43.15 16.82
C SER A 62 -11.78 43.85 18.18
N ALA A 63 -12.83 44.52 18.66
CA ALA A 63 -12.89 45.08 20.02
C ALA A 63 -13.51 44.09 21.04
N LEU A 64 -14.58 43.40 20.65
CA LEU A 64 -15.35 42.52 21.54
C LEU A 64 -14.60 41.23 21.90
N ARG A 65 -13.92 40.62 20.93
CA ARG A 65 -13.23 39.34 21.12
C ARG A 65 -12.09 39.42 22.14
N PRO A 66 -11.13 40.38 22.05
CA PRO A 66 -10.08 40.49 23.07
C PRO A 66 -10.63 40.76 24.46
N GLN A 67 -11.69 41.57 24.58
CA GLN A 67 -12.31 41.89 25.86
C GLN A 67 -12.98 40.65 26.48
N ALA A 68 -13.78 39.91 25.70
CA ALA A 68 -14.43 38.69 26.19
C ALA A 68 -13.42 37.62 26.66
N LEU A 69 -12.31 37.46 25.93
CA LEU A 69 -11.22 36.56 26.33
C LEU A 69 -10.50 37.05 27.60
N ALA A 70 -10.25 38.36 27.72
CA ALA A 70 -9.63 38.94 28.91
C ALA A 70 -10.51 38.76 30.17
N ASP A 71 -11.82 38.97 30.03
CA ASP A 71 -12.79 38.77 31.12
C ASP A 71 -12.85 37.29 31.54
N HIS A 72 -12.84 36.37 30.57
CA HIS A 72 -12.78 34.94 30.84
C HIS A 72 -11.49 34.52 31.56
N ARG A 73 -10.33 35.04 31.12
CA ARG A 73 -9.04 34.83 31.79
C ARG A 73 -9.04 35.34 33.23
N ALA A 74 -9.61 36.51 33.48
CA ALA A 74 -9.72 37.07 34.83
C ALA A 74 -10.54 36.15 35.76
N LEU A 75 -11.63 35.57 35.24
CA LEU A 75 -12.43 34.58 35.97
C LEU A 75 -11.61 33.31 36.26
N LEU A 76 -10.88 32.78 35.28
CA LEU A 76 -9.99 31.62 35.47
C LEU A 76 -8.93 31.87 36.56
N ILE A 77 -8.31 33.05 36.56
CA ILE A 77 -7.34 33.44 37.60
C ILE A 77 -8.01 33.48 38.99
N SER A 78 -9.24 34.01 39.08
CA SER A 78 -10.01 34.07 40.33
C SER A 78 -10.41 32.69 40.89
N LEU A 79 -10.38 31.66 40.04
CA LEU A 79 -10.62 30.25 40.37
C LEU A 79 -9.33 29.51 40.76
N GLY A 80 -8.16 30.17 40.68
CA GLY A 80 -6.87 29.56 40.96
C GLY A 80 -6.28 28.79 39.78
N TRP A 81 -6.75 29.05 38.55
CA TRP A 81 -6.19 28.49 37.33
C TRP A 81 -4.99 29.33 36.84
N PRO A 82 -3.91 28.71 36.34
CA PRO A 82 -3.68 27.26 36.25
C PRO A 82 -3.21 26.64 37.58
N PRO A 83 -3.52 25.36 37.84
CA PRO A 83 -3.09 24.63 39.03
C PRO A 83 -1.58 24.35 39.02
N LYS A 84 -1.00 24.03 40.19
CA LYS A 84 0.42 23.63 40.30
C LYS A 84 0.62 22.30 39.58
N LEU A 85 1.47 22.27 38.55
CA LEU A 85 1.71 21.09 37.71
C LEU A 85 2.49 19.97 38.42
N ILE A 86 3.19 20.31 39.51
CA ILE A 86 3.96 19.38 40.34
C ILE A 86 3.60 19.62 41.81
N SER A 87 3.04 18.60 42.47
CA SER A 87 2.83 18.60 43.92
C SER A 87 4.03 17.92 44.57
N LEU A 88 4.93 18.71 45.16
CA LEU A 88 5.96 18.15 46.04
C LEU A 88 5.32 17.93 47.41
N LYS A 89 4.74 16.75 47.65
CA LYS A 89 4.52 16.28 49.03
C LYS A 89 5.72 15.44 49.43
N ASN A 90 6.52 15.97 50.36
CA ASN A 90 7.49 15.18 51.08
C ASN A 90 6.74 14.08 51.86
N GLY A 91 7.06 12.82 51.56
CA GLY A 91 6.81 11.67 52.43
C GLY A 91 5.34 11.25 52.62
N SER A 92 4.75 10.58 51.62
CA SER A 92 3.79 9.48 51.83
C SER A 92 3.40 8.88 50.48
N ASP A 93 3.50 7.55 50.35
CA ASP A 93 3.26 6.73 49.13
C ASP A 93 1.79 6.68 48.63
N HIS A 94 1.04 7.78 48.73
CA HIS A 94 -0.26 7.93 48.09
C HIS A 94 -0.24 9.10 47.11
N ILE A 95 -0.27 8.77 45.81
CA ILE A 95 -0.39 9.71 44.69
C ILE A 95 -1.78 10.36 44.79
N THR A 96 -1.87 11.53 45.42
CA THR A 96 -3.10 12.33 45.37
C THR A 96 -3.22 12.97 43.98
N SER A 97 -4.34 12.74 43.29
CA SER A 97 -4.73 13.41 42.04
C SER A 97 -4.50 14.92 42.14
N LEU A 98 -4.00 15.56 41.07
CA LEU A 98 -3.89 17.02 41.04
C LEU A 98 -5.28 17.61 41.35
N PRO A 99 -5.40 18.54 42.33
CA PRO A 99 -6.69 19.13 42.63
C PRO A 99 -7.12 19.94 41.41
N ASN A 100 -8.22 19.54 40.75
CA ASN A 100 -8.79 20.27 39.63
C ASN A 100 -9.61 21.45 40.16
N PRO A 101 -9.15 22.71 39.98
CA PRO A 101 -9.87 23.88 40.48
C PRO A 101 -11.25 24.05 39.82
N LEU A 102 -11.49 23.43 38.66
CA LEU A 102 -12.77 23.48 37.96
C LEU A 102 -13.85 22.62 38.64
N ILE A 103 -13.46 21.56 39.37
CA ILE A 103 -14.41 20.72 40.12
C ILE A 103 -14.77 21.40 41.46
N LEU A 104 -13.83 22.15 42.04
CA LEU A 104 -13.94 22.76 43.37
C LEU A 104 -14.58 24.16 43.35
N MET A 105 -15.32 24.52 42.30
CA MET A 105 -15.91 25.85 42.16
C MET A 105 -17.04 26.10 43.17
N GLN A 106 -17.02 27.28 43.80
CA GLN A 106 -18.18 27.80 44.56
C GLN A 106 -19.35 28.11 43.60
N GLU A 107 -20.60 27.94 44.05
CA GLU A 107 -21.79 28.04 43.19
C GLU A 107 -21.89 29.35 42.39
N ASP A 108 -21.61 30.50 43.02
CA ASP A 108 -21.67 31.81 42.35
C ASP A 108 -20.59 31.96 41.26
N LYS A 109 -19.37 31.48 41.55
CA LYS A 109 -18.27 31.51 40.58
C LYS A 109 -18.50 30.52 39.43
N ARG A 110 -19.13 29.37 39.71
CA ARG A 110 -19.52 28.37 38.69
C ARG A 110 -20.54 28.94 37.72
N ARG A 111 -21.53 29.70 38.21
CA ARG A 111 -22.52 30.38 37.35
C ARG A 111 -21.84 31.40 36.43
N ASN A 112 -21.01 32.29 36.97
CA ASN A 112 -20.30 33.30 36.18
C ASN A 112 -19.37 32.66 35.13
N TYR A 113 -18.63 31.61 35.51
CA TYR A 113 -17.80 30.85 34.58
C TYR A 113 -18.62 30.20 33.47
N SER A 114 -19.74 29.55 33.80
CA SER A 114 -20.61 28.91 32.81
C SER A 114 -21.20 29.91 31.81
N GLN A 115 -21.59 31.11 32.27
CA GLN A 115 -22.10 32.17 31.40
C GLN A 115 -21.01 32.70 30.47
N SER A 116 -19.81 32.93 31.00
CA SER A 116 -18.65 33.35 30.22
C SER A 116 -18.24 32.31 29.17
N PHE A 117 -18.22 31.01 29.54
CA PHE A 117 -17.93 29.90 28.63
C PHE A 117 -18.94 29.84 27.48
N ILE A 118 -20.24 29.88 27.78
CA ILE A 118 -21.31 29.86 26.76
C ILE A 118 -21.22 31.08 25.84
N ALA A 119 -20.93 32.27 26.39
CA ALA A 119 -20.75 33.48 25.60
C ALA A 119 -19.56 33.36 24.63
N LEU A 120 -18.44 32.77 25.06
CA LEU A 120 -17.30 32.51 24.18
C LEU A 120 -17.63 31.49 23.08
N CYS A 121 -18.32 30.39 23.42
CA CYS A 121 -18.78 29.41 22.44
C CYS A 121 -19.72 30.05 21.40
N ALA A 122 -20.66 30.89 21.85
CA ALA A 122 -21.58 31.60 20.96
C ALA A 122 -20.84 32.60 20.04
N LEU A 123 -19.86 33.34 20.58
CA LEU A 123 -19.03 34.26 19.80
C LEU A 123 -18.17 33.52 18.76
N GLN A 124 -17.61 32.37 19.13
CA GLN A 124 -16.85 31.52 18.22
C GLN A 124 -17.73 30.94 17.12
N HIS A 125 -18.92 30.45 17.46
CA HIS A 125 -19.86 29.92 16.48
C HIS A 125 -20.29 30.98 15.45
N LEU A 126 -20.54 32.21 15.90
CA LEU A 126 -20.80 33.35 15.02
C LEU A 126 -19.63 33.63 14.06
N GLN A 127 -18.39 33.60 14.57
CA GLN A 127 -17.19 33.80 13.77
C GLN A 127 -17.05 32.71 12.70
N ASN A 128 -17.23 31.44 13.06
CA ASN A 128 -17.12 30.32 12.12
C ASN A 128 -18.15 30.41 11.00
N ARG A 129 -19.43 30.66 11.32
CA ARG A 129 -20.51 30.85 10.33
C ARG A 129 -20.20 31.97 9.35
N ARG A 130 -19.63 33.05 9.85
CA ARG A 130 -19.26 34.20 9.03
C ARG A 130 -18.09 33.90 8.11
N GLU A 131 -17.06 33.21 8.61
CA GLU A 131 -15.94 32.74 7.78
C GLU A 131 -16.42 31.79 6.68
N GLU A 132 -17.32 30.85 7.01
CA GLU A 132 -17.93 29.94 6.03
C GLU A 132 -18.68 30.69 4.93
N ARG A 133 -19.50 31.69 5.27
CA ARG A 133 -20.18 32.54 4.28
C ARG A 133 -19.19 33.27 3.38
N GLN A 134 -18.13 33.85 3.95
CA GLN A 134 -17.12 34.59 3.19
C GLN A 134 -16.29 33.67 2.28
N LEU A 135 -15.99 32.46 2.75
CA LEU A 135 -15.24 31.44 2.01
C LEU A 135 -16.09 30.80 0.91
N ASN A 136 -17.39 30.57 1.09
CA ASN A 136 -18.26 30.03 0.04
C ASN A 136 -18.38 30.95 -1.20
N SER A 137 -17.93 32.21 -1.12
CA SER A 137 -17.76 33.10 -2.28
C SER A 137 -16.47 32.84 -3.09
N ASN A 138 -15.50 32.11 -2.53
CA ASN A 138 -14.22 31.76 -3.13
C ASN A 138 -14.07 30.22 -3.08
N LEU A 139 -14.28 29.52 -4.19
CA LEU A 139 -14.24 28.05 -4.38
C LEU A 139 -13.00 27.33 -3.78
N ILE A 140 -12.88 27.27 -2.47
CA ILE A 140 -11.90 26.48 -1.74
C ILE A 140 -12.67 25.81 -0.61
N LYS A 141 -13.02 24.54 -0.83
CA LYS A 141 -13.50 23.64 0.23
C LYS A 141 -12.43 23.64 1.33
N ARG A 142 -12.78 24.06 2.54
CA ARG A 142 -12.00 23.69 3.72
C ARG A 142 -12.33 22.23 4.02
N ASP A 143 -11.31 21.39 4.06
CA ASP A 143 -11.37 20.18 4.87
C ASP A 143 -11.78 20.59 6.28
N THR A 144 -12.81 19.94 6.78
CA THR A 144 -13.44 20.07 8.10
C THR A 144 -12.54 20.65 9.19
N GLN A 145 -12.98 21.78 9.76
CA GLN A 145 -12.29 22.55 10.80
C GLN A 145 -11.98 21.66 12.02
N ASN A 146 -10.73 21.71 12.47
CA ASN A 146 -10.31 21.22 13.79
C ASN A 146 -11.29 21.71 14.87
N ILE A 147 -11.67 20.84 15.80
CA ILE A 147 -12.49 21.16 16.98
C ILE A 147 -11.61 21.94 17.98
N GLN A 148 -11.18 23.14 17.60
CA GLN A 148 -10.44 24.03 18.47
C GLN A 148 -11.43 24.97 19.15
N LEU A 149 -11.72 24.76 20.44
CA LEU A 149 -12.63 25.62 21.21
C LEU A 149 -11.84 26.70 21.94
N TRP A 150 -12.15 27.99 21.69
CA TRP A 150 -11.44 29.11 22.32
C TRP A 150 -11.46 29.02 23.85
N ALA A 151 -12.58 28.61 24.43
CA ALA A 151 -12.69 28.48 25.88
C ALA A 151 -11.75 27.40 26.45
N ILE A 152 -11.45 26.34 25.68
CA ILE A 152 -10.50 25.30 26.08
C ILE A 152 -9.06 25.76 25.84
N ASP A 153 -8.79 26.49 24.75
CA ASP A 153 -7.49 27.10 24.51
C ASP A 153 -7.09 28.05 25.65
N GLU A 154 -8.05 28.79 26.22
CA GLU A 154 -7.83 29.67 27.36
C GLU A 154 -7.51 28.90 28.66
N LEU A 155 -7.96 27.65 28.78
CA LEU A 155 -7.53 26.76 29.86
C LEU A 155 -6.12 26.22 29.62
N VAL A 156 -5.80 25.84 28.37
CA VAL A 156 -4.51 25.25 28.01
C VAL A 156 -3.39 26.28 27.99
N SER A 157 -3.62 27.51 27.52
CA SER A 157 -2.56 28.51 27.33
C SER A 157 -1.75 28.81 28.61
N PRO A 158 -2.35 29.03 29.79
CA PRO A 158 -1.59 29.23 31.03
C PRO A 158 -0.82 27.97 31.50
N ILE A 159 -1.34 26.77 31.22
CA ILE A 159 -0.66 25.50 31.48
C ILE A 159 0.56 25.36 30.54
N ALA A 160 0.35 25.64 29.26
CA ALA A 160 1.38 25.64 28.22
C ALA A 160 2.57 26.51 28.62
N SER A 161 2.32 27.75 29.07
CA SER A 161 3.38 28.66 29.51
C SER A 161 4.20 28.11 30.69
N ARG A 162 3.56 27.42 31.65
CA ARG A 162 4.28 26.78 32.75
C ARG A 162 5.07 25.56 32.30
N MET A 163 4.52 24.75 31.39
CA MET A 163 5.20 23.59 30.83
C MET A 163 6.39 24.00 29.96
N GLU A 164 6.28 25.10 29.20
CA GLU A 164 7.36 25.61 28.35
C GLU A 164 8.62 25.97 29.17
N CYS A 165 8.47 26.47 30.40
CA CYS A 165 9.58 26.69 31.33
C CYS A 165 10.32 25.40 31.74
N HIS A 166 9.64 24.26 31.72
CA HIS A 166 10.24 22.95 31.95
C HIS A 166 10.82 22.37 30.65
N PHE A 167 10.08 22.45 29.54
CA PHE A 167 10.50 21.94 28.24
C PHE A 167 11.79 22.59 27.75
N THR A 168 11.97 23.89 27.97
CA THR A 168 13.22 24.60 27.64
C THR A 168 14.44 24.05 28.38
N LYS A 169 14.28 23.42 29.55
CA LYS A 169 15.37 22.77 30.31
C LYS A 169 15.63 21.34 29.86
N TRP A 170 14.67 20.71 29.18
CA TRP A 170 14.71 19.32 28.76
C TRP A 170 14.93 19.16 27.26
N SER A 171 15.49 20.15 26.56
CA SER A 171 15.67 20.10 25.10
C SER A 171 16.42 18.85 24.61
N GLU A 172 17.31 18.31 25.44
CA GLU A 172 18.08 17.09 25.18
C GLU A 172 17.38 15.80 25.68
N GLN A 173 16.26 15.91 26.40
CA GLN A 173 15.52 14.80 27.01
C GLN A 173 14.02 14.93 26.71
N PRO A 174 13.61 14.71 25.44
CA PRO A 174 12.22 14.86 25.01
C PRO A 174 11.24 13.95 25.77
N GLU A 175 11.69 12.83 26.33
CA GLU A 175 10.89 11.85 27.09
C GLU A 175 10.14 12.52 28.25
N TYR A 176 10.80 13.43 28.98
CA TYR A 176 10.18 14.16 30.07
C TYR A 176 9.11 15.14 29.59
N MET A 177 9.26 15.69 28.37
CA MET A 177 8.25 16.56 27.78
C MET A 177 6.97 15.79 27.49
N PHE A 178 7.09 14.65 26.80
CA PHE A 178 5.96 13.78 26.48
C PHE A 178 5.30 13.22 27.76
N ALA A 179 6.09 12.80 28.74
CA ALA A 179 5.58 12.29 30.01
C ALA A 179 4.79 13.36 30.79
N LEU A 180 5.29 14.61 30.84
CA LEU A 180 4.60 15.70 31.51
C LEU A 180 3.30 16.07 30.78
N ALA A 181 3.33 16.17 29.45
CA ALA A 181 2.15 16.44 28.64
C ALA A 181 1.07 15.38 28.85
N TYR A 182 1.44 14.10 28.76
CA TYR A 182 0.52 12.99 28.97
C TYR A 182 -0.08 13.00 30.38
N LYS A 183 0.76 13.17 31.41
CA LYS A 183 0.31 13.21 32.80
C LYS A 183 -0.71 14.32 33.03
N VAL A 184 -0.40 15.54 32.59
CA VAL A 184 -1.31 16.69 32.74
C VAL A 184 -2.61 16.45 32.00
N THR A 185 -2.56 15.97 30.75
CA THR A 185 -3.78 15.67 29.98
C THR A 185 -4.66 14.66 30.71
N ARG A 186 -4.10 13.53 31.13
CA ARG A 186 -4.81 12.45 31.85
C ARG A 186 -5.37 12.91 33.20
N ASP A 187 -4.59 13.64 34.00
CA ASP A 187 -4.99 14.01 35.36
C ASP A 187 -6.15 15.02 35.37
N PHE A 188 -6.34 15.81 34.29
CA PHE A 188 -7.43 16.79 34.17
C PHE A 188 -8.60 16.34 33.30
N ILE A 189 -8.47 15.26 32.51
CA ILE A 189 -9.49 14.86 31.51
C ILE A 189 -10.86 14.58 32.13
N SER A 190 -10.93 13.90 33.28
CA SER A 190 -12.19 13.57 33.94
C SER A 190 -12.91 14.83 34.43
N GLY A 191 -12.20 15.71 35.13
CA GLY A 191 -12.80 16.96 35.60
C GLY A 191 -13.17 17.94 34.51
N ILE A 192 -12.51 17.87 33.36
CA ILE A 192 -12.87 18.66 32.18
C ILE A 192 -14.12 18.11 31.52
N ASP A 193 -14.24 16.79 31.41
CA ASP A 193 -15.45 16.12 30.91
C ASP A 193 -16.67 16.45 31.80
N ASP A 194 -16.54 16.25 33.12
CA ASP A 194 -17.61 16.46 34.09
C ASP A 194 -18.11 17.92 34.13
N VAL A 195 -17.23 18.89 33.89
CA VAL A 195 -17.54 20.32 34.02
C VAL A 195 -17.88 20.95 32.67
N LEU A 196 -17.15 20.63 31.60
CA LEU A 196 -17.29 21.29 30.30
C LEU A 196 -18.27 20.59 29.37
N GLN A 197 -18.41 19.25 29.40
CA GLN A 197 -19.35 18.56 28.51
C GLN A 197 -20.79 19.08 28.67
N PRO A 198 -21.34 19.26 29.90
CA PRO A 198 -22.67 19.84 30.07
C PRO A 198 -22.79 21.28 29.55
N LEU A 199 -21.69 22.05 29.54
CA LEU A 199 -21.67 23.42 29.03
C LEU A 199 -21.62 23.45 27.50
N ILE A 200 -20.89 22.52 26.89
CA ILE A 200 -20.86 22.33 25.43
C ILE A 200 -22.24 21.90 24.94
N ASP A 201 -22.88 20.95 25.62
CA ASP A 201 -24.24 20.51 25.31
C ASP A 201 -25.24 21.67 25.42
N LYS A 202 -25.13 22.49 26.47
CA LYS A 202 -25.95 23.70 26.64
C LYS A 202 -25.69 24.76 25.57
N ALA A 203 -24.45 24.86 25.07
CA ALA A 203 -24.08 25.73 23.96
C ALA A 203 -24.54 25.18 22.59
N ARG A 204 -25.12 23.97 22.53
CA ARG A 204 -25.61 23.30 21.31
C ARG A 204 -24.52 23.10 20.25
N LEU A 205 -23.29 22.87 20.68
CA LEU A 205 -22.19 22.49 19.80
C LEU A 205 -22.28 20.99 19.51
N ILE A 206 -23.14 20.63 18.56
CA ILE A 206 -23.33 19.25 18.09
C ILE A 206 -21.98 18.71 17.60
N SER A 207 -21.68 17.43 17.90
CA SER A 207 -20.43 16.70 17.59
C SER A 207 -19.14 17.11 18.32
N CYS A 208 -19.18 18.05 19.27
CA CYS A 208 -18.01 18.43 20.06
C CYS A 208 -17.95 17.65 21.39
N SER A 209 -16.86 16.90 21.60
CA SER A 209 -16.52 16.26 22.86
C SER A 209 -15.53 17.12 23.65
N ALA A 210 -15.82 17.37 24.93
CA ALA A 210 -14.92 18.09 25.83
C ALA A 210 -13.56 17.37 25.96
N LYS A 211 -13.57 16.03 25.98
CA LYS A 211 -12.36 15.20 26.03
C LYS A 211 -11.52 15.37 24.77
N ASP A 212 -12.14 15.29 23.61
CA ASP A 212 -11.43 15.36 22.31
C ASP A 212 -10.79 16.74 22.13
N ALA A 213 -11.55 17.80 22.43
CA ALA A 213 -11.07 19.17 22.34
C ALA A 213 -9.94 19.45 23.35
N TRP A 214 -10.01 18.88 24.55
CA TRP A 214 -8.93 18.98 25.54
C TRP A 214 -7.65 18.26 25.10
N VAL A 215 -7.78 17.00 24.67
CA VAL A 215 -6.64 16.21 24.19
C VAL A 215 -6.02 16.90 22.98
N SER A 216 -6.85 17.36 22.03
CA SER A 216 -6.37 18.07 20.85
C SER A 216 -5.61 19.35 21.22
N ALA A 217 -6.15 20.18 22.11
CA ALA A 217 -5.48 21.42 22.52
C ALA A 217 -4.13 21.14 23.23
N MET A 218 -4.05 20.09 24.05
CA MET A 218 -2.80 19.66 24.68
C MET A 218 -1.78 19.12 23.67
N VAL A 219 -2.23 18.35 22.66
CA VAL A 219 -1.39 17.87 21.56
C VAL A 219 -0.86 19.05 20.73
N GLN A 220 -1.72 20.00 20.36
CA GLN A 220 -1.32 21.20 19.61
C GLN A 220 -0.31 22.06 20.37
N MET A 221 -0.45 22.18 21.69
CA MET A 221 0.51 22.85 22.55
C MET A 221 1.90 22.19 22.46
N LEU A 222 1.96 20.87 22.60
CA LEU A 222 3.22 20.13 22.51
C LEU A 222 3.82 20.21 21.10
N SER A 223 2.99 20.03 20.07
CA SER A 223 3.39 20.13 18.66
C SER A 223 4.00 21.49 18.34
N GLY A 224 3.37 22.57 18.81
CA GLY A 224 3.85 23.93 18.61
C GLY A 224 5.21 24.20 19.29
N PHE A 225 5.46 23.57 20.45
CA PHE A 225 6.78 23.64 21.09
C PHE A 225 7.84 22.85 20.30
N LEU A 226 7.54 21.61 19.93
CA LEU A 226 8.44 20.74 19.18
C LEU A 226 8.81 21.35 17.82
N GLU A 227 7.84 21.92 17.10
CA GLU A 227 8.05 22.59 15.83
C GLU A 227 9.04 23.77 15.97
N LYS A 228 8.80 24.65 16.95
CA LYS A 228 9.58 25.90 17.12
C LYS A 228 11.00 25.65 17.62
N LYS A 229 11.20 24.68 18.51
CA LYS A 229 12.47 24.52 19.25
C LYS A 229 13.24 23.27 18.87
N VAL A 230 12.57 22.12 18.75
CA VAL A 230 13.25 20.82 18.57
C VAL A 230 13.46 20.52 17.09
N PHE A 231 12.38 20.44 16.28
CA PHE A 231 12.47 20.10 14.86
C PHE A 231 13.20 21.15 14.05
N ARG A 232 13.01 22.44 14.36
CA ARG A 232 13.79 23.52 13.74
C ARG A 232 15.29 23.31 13.93
N PHE A 233 15.72 23.01 15.15
CA PHE A 233 17.12 22.79 15.50
C PHE A 233 17.69 21.53 14.84
N LEU A 234 16.93 20.41 14.87
CA LEU A 234 17.32 19.18 14.20
C LEU A 234 17.47 19.39 12.68
N THR A 235 16.56 20.15 12.06
CA THR A 235 16.60 20.46 10.63
C THR A 235 17.80 21.32 10.26
N GLU A 236 18.14 22.32 11.08
CA GLU A 236 19.33 23.15 10.88
C GLU A 236 20.62 22.30 10.97
N ARG A 237 20.73 21.42 11.98
CA ARG A 237 21.87 20.51 12.13
C ARG A 237 21.96 19.45 11.04
N TYR A 238 20.82 18.96 10.51
CA TYR A 238 20.80 17.97 9.44
C TYR A 238 21.43 18.46 8.12
N LYS A 239 21.45 19.78 7.88
CA LYS A 239 22.11 20.38 6.71
C LYS A 239 23.63 20.20 6.77
N VAL A 240 24.21 20.07 7.96
CA VAL A 240 25.67 19.91 8.17
C VAL A 240 26.06 18.45 7.95
N LYS A 241 26.92 18.18 6.96
CA LYS A 241 27.24 16.80 6.51
C LYS A 241 27.74 15.87 7.62
N HIS A 242 28.59 16.36 8.53
CA HIS A 242 29.23 15.53 9.57
C HIS A 242 28.31 15.19 10.75
N LEU A 243 27.28 15.99 11.02
CA LEU A 243 26.33 15.76 12.13
C LEU A 243 25.14 14.87 11.73
N LYS A 244 25.04 14.50 10.45
CA LYS A 244 23.91 13.71 9.92
C LYS A 244 23.64 12.39 10.66
N PRO A 245 24.62 11.54 11.05
CA PRO A 245 24.30 10.27 11.68
C PRO A 245 23.65 10.46 13.06
N ASP A 246 24.22 11.33 13.89
CA ASP A 246 23.70 11.60 15.25
C ASP A 246 22.32 12.25 15.20
N VAL A 247 22.13 13.23 14.30
CA VAL A 247 20.84 13.87 14.07
C VAL A 247 19.80 12.87 13.55
N SER A 248 20.21 11.92 12.71
CA SER A 248 19.30 10.88 12.20
C SER A 248 18.81 9.98 13.33
N SER A 249 19.69 9.58 14.26
CA SER A 249 19.30 8.77 15.42
C SER A 249 18.37 9.54 16.37
N SER A 250 18.68 10.81 16.63
CA SER A 250 17.85 11.69 17.46
C SER A 250 16.48 11.94 16.85
N TRP A 251 16.40 12.08 15.53
CA TRP A 251 15.15 12.24 14.79
C TRP A 251 14.28 10.99 14.89
N LEU A 252 14.84 9.80 14.65
CA LEU A 252 14.10 8.54 14.75
C LEU A 252 13.57 8.32 16.16
N HIS A 253 14.41 8.54 17.17
CA HIS A 253 14.01 8.45 18.57
C HIS A 253 12.87 9.42 18.92
N LEU A 254 12.94 10.67 18.44
CA LEU A 254 11.86 11.63 18.63
C LEU A 254 10.56 11.18 17.97
N VAL A 255 10.62 10.62 16.76
CA VAL A 255 9.45 10.06 16.07
C VAL A 255 8.88 8.86 16.84
N ASP A 256 9.72 7.99 17.40
CA ASP A 256 9.27 6.86 18.22
C ASP A 256 8.51 7.34 19.47
N LEU A 257 9.01 8.38 20.13
CA LEU A 257 8.33 9.03 21.25
C LEU A 257 6.99 9.65 20.83
N ILE A 258 6.94 10.28 19.65
CA ILE A 258 5.69 10.84 19.09
C ILE A 258 4.67 9.72 18.87
N ILE A 259 5.03 8.65 18.17
CA ILE A 259 4.11 7.53 17.88
C ILE A 259 3.60 6.90 19.19
N ALA A 260 4.49 6.67 20.15
CA ALA A 260 4.12 6.11 21.45
C ALA A 260 3.21 7.05 22.24
N PHE A 261 3.42 8.36 22.13
CA PHE A 261 2.58 9.38 22.76
C PHE A 261 1.20 9.47 22.11
N ASP A 262 1.13 9.49 20.77
CA ASP A 262 -0.13 9.52 20.02
C ASP A 262 -1.01 8.31 20.37
N LYS A 263 -0.43 7.10 20.39
CA LYS A 263 -1.15 5.87 20.81
C LYS A 263 -1.71 5.98 22.23
N LYS A 264 -0.93 6.57 23.16
CA LYS A 264 -1.39 6.82 24.53
C LYS A 264 -2.48 7.90 24.62
N MET A 265 -2.46 8.90 23.73
CA MET A 265 -3.49 9.93 23.68
C MET A 265 -4.79 9.40 23.07
N GLN A 266 -4.71 8.56 22.04
CA GLN A 266 -5.86 7.89 21.44
C GLN A 266 -6.57 6.97 22.44
N SER A 267 -5.81 6.24 23.28
CA SER A 267 -6.42 5.39 24.31
C SER A 267 -7.16 6.17 25.41
N LEU A 268 -6.79 7.43 25.68
CA LEU A 268 -7.54 8.29 26.62
C LEU A 268 -8.94 8.66 26.10
N LEU A 269 -9.15 8.62 24.79
CA LEU A 269 -10.41 8.97 24.14
C LEU A 269 -11.34 7.77 23.97
N ASN A 270 -10.98 6.57 24.45
CA ASN A 270 -11.75 5.32 24.29
C ASN A 270 -12.17 5.04 22.83
N LEU A 271 -11.35 5.44 21.86
CA LEU A 271 -11.61 5.26 20.42
C LEU A 271 -11.65 3.78 20.00
N ASP A 272 -11.23 2.84 20.85
CA ASP A 272 -11.28 1.39 20.60
C ASP A 272 -12.70 0.82 20.41
N THR A 273 -13.75 1.57 20.76
CA THR A 273 -15.15 1.11 20.57
C THR A 273 -15.81 1.61 19.27
N CYS A 274 -15.13 2.46 18.48
CA CYS A 274 -15.71 3.11 17.30
C CYS A 274 -15.13 2.62 15.95
N PHE A 275 -14.63 1.39 15.87
CA PHE A 275 -14.25 0.75 14.59
C PHE A 275 -15.45 0.23 13.76
N LEU A 276 -16.70 0.46 14.20
CA LEU A 276 -17.93 0.07 13.48
C LEU A 276 -18.73 1.26 12.92
N ALA A 277 -18.19 2.48 12.93
CA ALA A 277 -18.80 3.60 12.24
C ALA A 277 -18.26 3.69 10.82
N VAL A 278 -19.18 3.61 9.86
CA VAL A 278 -18.99 3.75 8.40
C VAL A 278 -17.83 4.69 8.03
N PRO A 279 -16.85 4.24 7.22
CA PRO A 279 -15.78 5.09 6.71
C PRO A 279 -16.42 6.12 5.78
N GLY A 280 -16.36 7.40 6.18
CA GLY A 280 -16.98 8.49 5.42
C GLY A 280 -17.56 9.64 6.24
N SER A 281 -17.51 9.61 7.58
CA SER A 281 -18.07 10.70 8.39
C SER A 281 -17.17 11.31 9.48
N PHE A 282 -15.92 10.84 9.65
CA PHE A 282 -15.06 11.27 10.77
C PHE A 282 -13.66 11.78 10.39
N GLU A 283 -13.43 12.18 9.14
CA GLU A 283 -12.13 12.72 8.69
C GLU A 283 -11.74 14.03 9.42
N GLY A 284 -12.69 14.70 10.07
CA GLY A 284 -12.45 15.91 10.88
C GLY A 284 -11.95 15.68 12.31
N LEU A 285 -12.20 14.50 12.92
CA LEU A 285 -11.92 14.29 14.35
C LEU A 285 -10.45 13.92 14.62
N SER A 286 -9.83 13.19 13.69
CA SER A 286 -8.46 12.67 13.85
C SER A 286 -7.37 13.75 13.69
N ARG A 287 -7.68 14.86 13.01
CA ARG A 287 -6.67 15.85 12.59
C ARG A 287 -6.01 16.61 13.74
N GLY A 288 -6.71 16.70 14.88
CA GLY A 288 -6.26 17.44 16.05
C GLY A 288 -5.51 16.63 17.11
N VAL A 289 -5.50 15.29 17.01
CA VAL A 289 -5.11 14.38 18.13
C VAL A 289 -3.69 13.81 17.97
N SER A 290 -3.04 14.04 16.82
CA SER A 290 -1.71 13.51 16.50
C SER A 290 -0.63 14.59 16.42
N VAL A 291 0.51 14.34 17.06
CA VAL A 291 1.71 15.19 16.95
C VAL A 291 2.35 15.08 15.56
N LEU A 292 2.08 14.01 14.79
CA LEU A 292 2.54 13.88 13.39
C LEU A 292 1.96 14.96 12.46
N SER A 293 0.93 15.71 12.88
CA SER A 293 0.41 16.89 12.18
C SER A 293 1.50 17.92 11.81
N ILE A 294 2.61 17.97 12.56
CA ILE A 294 3.78 18.79 12.26
C ILE A 294 4.30 18.51 10.83
N PHE A 295 4.34 17.24 10.42
CA PHE A 295 4.84 16.86 9.10
C PHE A 295 3.85 17.17 7.97
N CYS A 296 2.55 17.21 8.27
CA CYS A 296 1.52 17.62 7.31
C CYS A 296 1.66 19.11 6.96
N ASN A 297 1.99 19.94 7.94
CA ASN A 297 2.19 21.38 7.74
C ASN A 297 3.55 21.70 7.07
N ARG A 298 4.52 20.78 7.16
CA ARG A 298 5.91 20.96 6.71
C ARG A 298 6.35 19.81 5.80
N PRO A 299 6.03 19.86 4.49
CA PRO A 299 6.40 18.79 3.55
C PRO A 299 7.92 18.69 3.35
N ASP A 300 8.68 19.75 3.65
CA ASP A 300 10.15 19.73 3.69
C ASP A 300 10.69 18.79 4.78
N TRP A 301 10.04 18.77 5.95
CA TRP A 301 10.42 17.91 7.07
C TRP A 301 9.95 16.47 6.85
N LEU A 302 8.78 16.29 6.26
CA LEU A 302 8.29 14.97 5.84
C LEU A 302 9.31 14.28 4.91
N LYS A 303 9.84 15.01 3.92
CA LYS A 303 10.89 14.50 3.01
C LYS A 303 12.21 14.20 3.72
N VAL A 304 12.57 14.94 4.78
CA VAL A 304 13.78 14.66 5.57
C VAL A 304 13.59 13.39 6.38
N TRP A 305 12.47 13.25 7.07
CA TRP A 305 12.12 12.05 7.82
C TRP A 305 12.12 10.82 6.90
N ALA A 306 11.44 10.91 5.75
CA ALA A 306 11.40 9.83 4.77
C ALA A 306 12.80 9.37 4.33
N LYS A 307 13.72 10.32 4.09
CA LYS A 307 15.12 10.00 3.74
C LYS A 307 15.89 9.33 4.88
N ILE A 308 15.60 9.69 6.12
CA ILE A 308 16.23 9.09 7.30
C ILE A 308 15.71 7.65 7.47
N GLU A 309 14.39 7.46 7.37
CA GLU A 309 13.72 6.16 7.47
C GLU A 309 14.23 5.20 6.40
N PHE A 310 14.27 5.64 5.14
CA PHE A 310 14.83 4.87 4.03
C PHE A 310 16.27 4.42 4.29
N LYS A 311 17.13 5.31 4.81
CA LYS A 311 18.52 4.96 5.13
C LYS A 311 18.62 3.97 6.28
N ASN A 312 17.72 4.05 7.26
CA ASN A 312 17.66 3.11 8.37
C ASN A 312 17.25 1.71 7.89
N ALA A 313 16.18 1.64 7.10
CA ALA A 313 15.73 0.42 6.45
C ALA A 313 16.80 -0.21 5.56
N TRP A 314 17.51 0.60 4.77
CA TRP A 314 18.61 0.12 3.94
C TRP A 314 19.76 -0.47 4.75
N LYS A 315 20.10 0.11 5.90
CA LYS A 315 21.13 -0.45 6.80
C LYS A 315 20.71 -1.82 7.35
N LYS A 316 19.42 -2.05 7.61
CA LYS A 316 18.88 -3.34 8.05
C LYS A 316 18.92 -4.38 6.92
N LEU A 317 18.58 -3.99 5.69
CA LEU A 317 18.49 -4.90 4.55
C LEU A 317 19.85 -5.29 3.95
N LYS A 318 20.81 -4.35 3.92
CA LYS A 318 22.12 -4.56 3.30
C LYS A 318 22.87 -5.84 3.71
N PRO A 319 22.99 -6.21 5.00
CA PRO A 319 23.70 -7.44 5.37
C PRO A 319 23.01 -8.70 4.82
N GLU A 320 21.69 -8.77 4.88
CA GLU A 320 20.89 -9.91 4.38
C GLU A 320 21.00 -10.06 2.86
N LEU A 321 21.12 -8.95 2.12
CA LEU A 321 21.32 -9.01 0.66
C LEU A 321 22.63 -9.66 0.25
N ILE A 322 23.66 -9.64 1.11
CA ILE A 322 24.98 -10.24 0.82
C ILE A 322 24.96 -11.74 1.11
N GLU A 323 24.12 -12.20 2.04
CA GLU A 323 24.05 -13.59 2.44
C GLU A 323 23.32 -14.44 1.37
N GLU A 324 24.06 -15.31 0.68
CA GLU A 324 23.49 -16.14 -0.39
C GLU A 324 22.42 -17.12 0.11
N LYS A 325 22.48 -17.53 1.38
CA LYS A 325 21.47 -18.39 2.01
C LYS A 325 20.10 -17.73 2.11
N ALA A 326 20.05 -16.40 2.19
CA ALA A 326 18.79 -15.65 2.25
C ALA A 326 18.02 -15.69 0.92
N TRP A 327 18.69 -16.08 -0.18
CA TRP A 327 18.14 -16.16 -1.54
C TRP A 327 17.70 -17.56 -1.96
N ILE A 328 17.96 -18.58 -1.14
CA ILE A 328 17.68 -19.97 -1.45
C ILE A 328 16.64 -20.50 -0.45
N THR A 329 15.54 -21.02 -0.97
CA THR A 329 14.52 -21.70 -0.16
C THR A 329 15.12 -22.98 0.42
N SER A 330 15.21 -23.09 1.75
CA SER A 330 15.83 -24.25 2.38
C SER A 330 15.05 -25.52 2.03
N LYS A 331 15.74 -26.53 1.48
CA LYS A 331 15.22 -27.87 1.16
C LYS A 331 14.76 -28.64 2.40
N LYS A 332 13.69 -28.19 3.05
CA LYS A 332 12.83 -29.06 3.86
C LYS A 332 11.53 -29.27 3.08
N CYS A 333 11.64 -29.92 1.91
CA CYS A 333 10.50 -30.64 1.36
C CYS A 333 10.23 -31.80 2.31
N ILE A 334 9.17 -31.71 3.11
CA ILE A 334 8.52 -32.91 3.60
C ILE A 334 7.72 -33.44 2.41
N SER A 335 8.09 -34.64 1.97
CA SER A 335 7.28 -35.48 1.10
C SER A 335 5.89 -35.64 1.72
N GLY A 336 4.90 -34.97 1.17
CA GLY A 336 3.50 -35.05 1.59
C GLY A 336 2.63 -34.98 0.36
N ILE A 337 2.20 -36.15 -0.08
CA ILE A 337 1.11 -36.48 -1.02
C ILE A 337 0.30 -35.25 -1.47
N ASP A 338 0.43 -34.92 -2.75
CA ASP A 338 -0.47 -34.03 -3.49
C ASP A 338 -1.92 -34.49 -3.26
N THR A 339 -2.65 -33.77 -2.41
CA THR A 339 -4.10 -33.90 -2.33
C THR A 339 -4.68 -32.65 -2.97
N GLU A 340 -5.29 -32.83 -4.14
CA GLU A 340 -5.97 -31.81 -4.91
C GLU A 340 -7.20 -31.27 -4.16
N GLN A 341 -7.00 -30.34 -3.22
CA GLN A 341 -8.07 -29.51 -2.65
C GLN A 341 -7.49 -28.42 -1.73
N GLU A 342 -6.81 -27.42 -2.31
CA GLU A 342 -6.39 -26.23 -1.57
C GLU A 342 -6.57 -24.97 -2.42
N PHE A 343 -7.81 -24.75 -2.86
CA PHE A 343 -8.26 -23.41 -3.18
C PHE A 343 -8.69 -22.78 -1.86
N LEU A 344 -7.88 -21.89 -1.30
CA LEU A 344 -8.32 -20.54 -0.89
C LEU A 344 -7.26 -19.69 -0.16
N LEU A 345 -6.06 -20.18 0.18
CA LEU A 345 -4.98 -19.32 0.73
C LEU A 345 -3.61 -19.84 0.28
N LEU A 346 -2.90 -19.09 -0.58
CA LEU A 346 -1.52 -19.40 -0.97
C LEU A 346 -0.59 -19.10 0.21
N THR A 347 0.09 -20.12 0.74
CA THR A 347 1.06 -19.95 1.82
C THR A 347 2.45 -19.57 1.27
N VAL A 348 3.33 -19.07 2.14
CA VAL A 348 4.74 -18.76 1.80
C VAL A 348 5.46 -19.99 1.25
N GLU A 349 5.08 -21.18 1.73
CA GLU A 349 5.63 -22.48 1.32
C GLU A 349 5.16 -22.85 -0.09
N ASP A 350 3.91 -22.57 -0.45
CA ASP A 350 3.37 -22.81 -1.81
C ASP A 350 4.03 -21.92 -2.87
N LEU A 351 4.41 -20.71 -2.46
CA LEU A 351 5.09 -19.73 -3.31
C LEU A 351 6.60 -19.92 -3.39
N LYS A 352 7.15 -20.84 -2.57
CA LYS A 352 8.59 -21.15 -2.49
C LYS A 352 9.47 -19.89 -2.40
N ALA A 353 8.97 -18.86 -1.72
CA ALA A 353 9.62 -17.57 -1.64
C ALA A 353 10.90 -17.65 -0.78
N PRO A 354 12.01 -17.00 -1.20
CA PRO A 354 13.21 -16.99 -0.39
C PRO A 354 13.03 -16.09 0.86
N PRO A 355 13.72 -16.40 1.98
CA PRO A 355 13.57 -15.66 3.24
C PRO A 355 13.80 -14.14 3.13
N ILE A 356 14.67 -13.72 2.20
CA ILE A 356 14.93 -12.29 1.95
C ILE A 356 13.67 -11.52 1.55
N ALA A 357 12.73 -12.15 0.84
CA ALA A 357 11.50 -11.50 0.38
C ALA A 357 10.56 -11.19 1.55
N GLU A 358 10.44 -12.13 2.50
CA GLU A 358 9.67 -11.93 3.73
C GLU A 358 10.31 -10.87 4.64
N PHE A 359 11.63 -10.96 4.84
CA PHE A 359 12.35 -9.96 5.63
C PHE A 359 12.23 -8.54 5.03
N PHE A 360 12.30 -8.45 3.71
CA PHE A 360 12.12 -7.21 2.97
C PHE A 360 10.71 -6.62 3.17
N LEU A 361 9.66 -7.42 3.01
CA LEU A 361 8.28 -6.98 3.24
C LEU A 361 8.04 -6.57 4.69
N LYS A 362 8.64 -7.28 5.66
CA LYS A 362 8.59 -6.89 7.07
C LYS A 362 9.16 -5.49 7.29
N ILE A 363 10.30 -5.17 6.67
CA ILE A 363 10.88 -3.82 6.77
C ILE A 363 9.93 -2.77 6.16
N ILE A 364 9.33 -3.05 5.00
CA ILE A 364 8.37 -2.12 4.38
C ILE A 364 7.17 -1.89 5.29
N TRP A 365 6.59 -2.97 5.80
CA TRP A 365 5.45 -2.89 6.70
C TRP A 365 5.79 -2.09 7.95
N GLU A 366 6.92 -2.37 8.61
CA GLU A 366 7.43 -1.58 9.74
C GLU A 366 7.55 -0.08 9.39
N MET A 367 7.89 0.28 8.15
CA MET A 367 7.96 1.69 7.72
C MET A 367 6.58 2.32 7.53
N ILE A 368 5.62 1.57 6.98
CA ILE A 368 4.24 2.01 6.78
C ILE A 368 3.52 2.18 8.13
N GLU A 369 3.75 1.27 9.09
CA GLU A 369 3.14 1.37 10.42
C GLU A 369 3.50 2.67 11.15
N ARG A 370 4.67 3.26 10.85
CA ARG A 370 5.16 4.49 11.52
C ARG A 370 4.33 5.74 11.19
N CYS A 371 3.58 5.74 10.09
CA CYS A 371 2.73 6.85 9.70
C CYS A 371 1.23 6.60 9.95
N GLN A 372 0.85 5.50 10.61
CA GLN A 372 -0.56 5.17 10.89
C GLN A 372 -1.30 6.26 11.67
N THR A 373 -0.65 6.92 12.63
CA THR A 373 -1.28 8.02 13.40
C THR A 373 -1.28 9.35 12.64
N MET A 374 -0.88 9.37 11.36
CA MET A 374 -0.80 10.60 10.59
C MET A 374 -2.19 11.11 10.24
N PRO A 375 -2.51 12.39 10.55
CA PRO A 375 -3.87 12.90 10.44
C PRO A 375 -4.32 13.26 9.02
N SER A 376 -3.40 13.38 8.06
CA SER A 376 -3.71 13.77 6.69
C SER A 376 -3.44 12.62 5.74
N SER A 377 -4.48 12.12 5.09
CA SER A 377 -4.42 11.02 4.10
C SER A 377 -3.44 11.35 2.97
N LEU A 378 -3.41 12.60 2.49
CA LEU A 378 -2.44 13.05 1.48
C LEU A 378 -0.99 13.00 1.98
N SER A 379 -0.73 13.46 3.20
CA SER A 379 0.63 13.44 3.78
C SER A 379 1.07 12.00 4.06
N HIS A 380 0.13 11.14 4.45
CA HIS A 380 0.33 9.72 4.69
C HIS A 380 0.74 9.02 3.38
N ALA A 381 -0.03 9.20 2.31
CA ALA A 381 0.30 8.72 0.97
C ALA A 381 1.68 9.20 0.51
N GLN A 382 1.96 10.50 0.61
CA GLN A 382 3.25 11.08 0.21
C GLN A 382 4.42 10.48 1.00
N PHE A 383 4.25 10.24 2.30
CA PHE A 383 5.29 9.61 3.11
C PHE A 383 5.60 8.20 2.61
N ILE A 384 4.57 7.38 2.39
CA ILE A 384 4.70 6.01 1.88
C ILE A 384 5.40 6.02 0.52
N ARG A 385 4.99 6.90 -0.40
CA ARG A 385 5.65 7.08 -1.71
C ARG A 385 7.13 7.46 -1.57
N PHE A 386 7.48 8.40 -0.68
CA PHE A 386 8.87 8.82 -0.47
C PHE A 386 9.73 7.79 0.27
N THR A 387 9.12 6.79 0.91
CA THR A 387 9.78 5.78 1.73
C THR A 387 9.64 4.38 1.15
N ALA A 388 8.56 3.68 1.47
CA ALA A 388 8.25 2.31 1.04
C ALA A 388 8.25 2.18 -0.50
N GLY A 389 7.59 3.08 -1.22
CA GLY A 389 7.56 3.06 -2.69
C GLY A 389 8.97 3.13 -3.30
N ARG A 390 9.79 4.09 -2.83
CA ARG A 390 11.20 4.15 -3.26
C ARG A 390 11.98 2.89 -2.86
N PHE A 391 11.73 2.34 -1.68
CA PHE A 391 12.42 1.15 -1.18
C PHE A 391 12.10 -0.09 -2.03
N LEU A 392 10.84 -0.25 -2.46
CA LEU A 392 10.39 -1.22 -3.46
C LEU A 392 11.22 -1.14 -4.74
N TRP A 393 11.28 0.05 -5.35
CA TRP A 393 12.06 0.25 -6.58
C TRP A 393 13.56 -0.06 -6.43
N TYR A 394 14.14 0.21 -5.26
CA TYR A 394 15.53 -0.17 -4.99
C TYR A 394 15.72 -1.69 -4.90
N PHE A 395 14.79 -2.39 -4.27
CA PHE A 395 14.82 -3.85 -4.22
C PHE A 395 14.60 -4.47 -5.59
N PHE A 396 13.67 -3.94 -6.40
CA PHE A 396 13.45 -4.42 -7.77
C PHE A 396 14.70 -4.28 -8.63
N LYS A 397 15.43 -3.16 -8.49
CA LYS A 397 16.75 -2.99 -9.13
C LYS A 397 17.75 -4.04 -8.66
N GLN A 398 17.72 -4.42 -7.38
CA GLN A 398 18.60 -5.45 -6.84
C GLN A 398 18.25 -6.85 -7.37
N LEU A 399 16.96 -7.17 -7.51
CA LEU A 399 16.48 -8.40 -8.15
C LEU A 399 16.96 -8.46 -9.61
N LEU A 400 16.73 -7.39 -10.37
CA LEU A 400 17.16 -7.30 -11.77
C LEU A 400 18.68 -7.39 -11.93
N PHE A 401 19.45 -6.76 -11.04
CA PHE A 401 20.90 -6.85 -11.05
C PHE A 401 21.39 -8.28 -10.80
N ARG A 402 20.79 -8.99 -9.84
CA ARG A 402 21.12 -10.40 -9.57
C ARG A 402 20.70 -11.33 -10.70
N PHE A 403 19.55 -11.09 -11.32
CA PHE A 403 19.10 -11.83 -12.49
C PHE A 403 20.10 -11.68 -13.64
N LYS A 404 20.47 -10.45 -14.00
CA LYS A 404 21.44 -10.18 -15.08
C LYS A 404 22.84 -10.71 -14.80
N ALA A 405 23.23 -10.81 -13.53
CA ALA A 405 24.51 -11.39 -13.14
C ALA A 405 24.51 -12.93 -13.19
N THR A 406 23.35 -13.56 -13.29
CA THR A 406 23.20 -15.01 -13.41
C THR A 406 23.10 -15.35 -14.90
N GLU A 407 24.20 -15.75 -15.52
CA GLU A 407 24.20 -16.20 -16.92
C GLU A 407 23.58 -17.60 -17.01
N LEU A 408 22.45 -17.73 -17.71
CA LEU A 408 21.89 -19.02 -18.08
C LEU A 408 22.66 -19.55 -19.29
N CYS A 409 23.56 -20.52 -19.06
CA CYS A 409 24.40 -21.10 -20.10
C CYS A 409 23.66 -22.22 -20.86
N ILE A 410 23.89 -22.28 -22.18
CA ILE A 410 23.33 -23.32 -23.05
C ILE A 410 24.14 -24.63 -22.98
N ASP A 411 25.44 -24.54 -22.65
CA ASP A 411 26.42 -25.63 -22.82
C ASP A 411 26.58 -26.53 -21.57
N SER A 412 25.94 -26.17 -20.45
CA SER A 412 25.94 -27.01 -19.24
C SER A 412 24.65 -26.80 -18.47
N SER A 413 24.02 -27.88 -18.00
CA SER A 413 22.91 -27.83 -17.05
C SER A 413 23.42 -27.35 -15.68
N ASP A 414 23.73 -26.05 -15.57
CA ASP A 414 24.06 -25.46 -14.27
C ASP A 414 22.77 -25.32 -13.45
N ASP A 415 22.37 -26.43 -12.83
CA ASP A 415 21.23 -26.50 -11.90
C ASP A 415 21.28 -25.38 -10.86
N VAL A 416 22.48 -24.91 -10.48
CA VAL A 416 22.66 -23.84 -9.50
C VAL A 416 22.18 -22.50 -10.04
N ALA A 417 22.47 -22.17 -11.31
CA ALA A 417 22.01 -20.94 -11.93
C ALA A 417 20.47 -20.94 -12.06
N ILE A 418 19.89 -22.06 -12.48
CA ILE A 418 18.43 -22.23 -12.64
C ILE A 418 17.71 -22.05 -11.31
N VAL A 419 18.19 -22.71 -10.25
CA VAL A 419 17.63 -22.60 -8.90
C VAL A 419 17.67 -21.14 -8.40
N ARG A 420 18.75 -20.41 -8.67
CA ARG A 420 18.85 -18.99 -8.29
C ARG A 420 17.84 -18.14 -9.04
N VAL A 421 17.71 -18.32 -10.36
CA VAL A 421 16.73 -17.58 -11.16
C VAL A 421 15.31 -17.87 -10.67
N CYS A 422 14.98 -19.15 -10.42
CA CYS A 422 13.68 -19.52 -9.87
C CYS A 422 13.42 -18.84 -8.51
N GLY A 423 14.44 -18.76 -7.63
CA GLY A 423 14.34 -18.04 -6.36
C GLY A 423 14.03 -16.55 -6.53
N LEU A 424 14.59 -15.89 -7.54
CA LEU A 424 14.30 -14.49 -7.86
C LEU A 424 12.86 -14.30 -8.38
N ILE A 425 12.40 -15.21 -9.24
CA ILE A 425 11.01 -15.21 -9.76
C ILE A 425 10.02 -15.43 -8.61
N ASN A 426 10.26 -16.41 -7.74
CA ASN A 426 9.43 -16.66 -6.56
C ASN A 426 9.40 -15.45 -5.62
N ALA A 427 10.53 -14.77 -5.42
CA ALA A 427 10.58 -13.55 -4.61
C ALA A 427 9.71 -12.43 -5.22
N ALA A 428 9.80 -12.22 -6.53
CA ALA A 428 9.01 -11.22 -7.24
C ALA A 428 7.50 -11.53 -7.14
N ARG A 429 7.11 -12.79 -7.39
CA ARG A 429 5.73 -13.27 -7.27
C ARG A 429 5.18 -13.09 -5.85
N TYR A 430 5.97 -13.44 -4.83
CA TYR A 430 5.56 -13.29 -3.44
C TYR A 430 5.29 -11.82 -3.05
N ILE A 431 6.20 -10.92 -3.45
CA ILE A 431 6.03 -9.49 -3.21
C ILE A 431 4.83 -8.95 -3.99
N TRP A 432 4.63 -9.40 -5.23
CA TRP A 432 3.49 -9.01 -6.06
C TRP A 432 2.16 -9.33 -5.36
N ILE A 433 2.01 -10.57 -4.85
CA ILE A 433 0.80 -11.00 -4.10
C ILE A 433 0.60 -10.12 -2.87
N LYS A 434 1.66 -9.87 -2.09
CA LYS A 434 1.57 -9.09 -0.85
C LYS A 434 1.24 -7.62 -1.09
N LEU A 435 1.76 -7.02 -2.16
CA LEU A 435 1.40 -5.65 -2.55
C LEU A 435 -0.06 -5.57 -3.01
N GLN A 436 -0.56 -6.60 -3.70
CA GLN A 436 -1.97 -6.68 -4.08
C GLN A 436 -2.85 -6.76 -2.83
N GLU A 437 -2.56 -7.68 -1.90
CA GLU A 437 -3.28 -7.81 -0.62
C GLU A 437 -3.31 -6.49 0.17
N TRP A 438 -2.20 -5.76 0.23
CA TRP A 438 -2.15 -4.47 0.92
C TRP A 438 -2.97 -3.39 0.23
N SER A 439 -3.04 -3.44 -1.10
CA SER A 439 -3.78 -2.45 -1.88
C SER A 439 -5.29 -2.59 -1.74
N ASP A 440 -5.76 -3.78 -1.39
CA ASP A 440 -7.18 -4.07 -1.13
C ASP A 440 -7.65 -3.55 0.25
N VAL A 441 -6.72 -3.11 1.11
CA VAL A 441 -7.05 -2.54 2.42
C VAL A 441 -7.62 -1.12 2.26
N ALA A 442 -8.73 -0.84 2.94
CA ALA A 442 -9.49 0.41 2.83
C ALA A 442 -8.63 1.68 2.96
N ASP A 443 -7.68 1.70 3.91
CA ASP A 443 -6.79 2.84 4.14
C ASP A 443 -6.00 3.24 2.87
N PHE A 444 -5.52 2.25 2.10
CA PHE A 444 -4.75 2.51 0.88
C PHE A 444 -5.64 2.96 -0.29
N LEU A 445 -6.86 2.44 -0.38
CA LEU A 445 -7.86 2.88 -1.35
C LEU A 445 -8.25 4.34 -1.11
N GLU A 446 -8.51 4.72 0.14
CA GLU A 446 -8.81 6.11 0.52
C GLU A 446 -7.63 7.04 0.17
N MET A 447 -6.40 6.63 0.49
CA MET A 447 -5.19 7.38 0.13
C MET A 447 -5.04 7.58 -1.38
N LYS A 448 -5.38 6.58 -2.18
CA LYS A 448 -5.32 6.64 -3.65
C LYS A 448 -6.34 7.64 -4.22
N ILE A 449 -7.56 7.65 -3.70
CA ILE A 449 -8.59 8.63 -4.09
C ILE A 449 -8.09 10.06 -3.84
N VAL A 450 -7.56 10.32 -2.64
CA VAL A 450 -7.02 11.64 -2.26
C VAL A 450 -5.81 12.03 -3.12
N GLU A 451 -4.94 11.08 -3.47
CA GLU A 451 -3.81 11.32 -4.37
C GLU A 451 -4.29 11.75 -5.77
N ASN A 452 -5.28 11.03 -6.32
CA ASN A 452 -5.87 11.31 -7.63
C ASN A 452 -6.55 12.70 -7.65
N ASP A 453 -7.33 13.05 -6.62
CA ASP A 453 -8.00 14.36 -6.50
C ASP A 453 -7.00 15.52 -6.38
N SER A 454 -5.83 15.27 -5.79
CA SER A 454 -4.76 16.27 -5.64
C SER A 454 -3.92 16.45 -6.91
N SER A 455 -3.89 15.42 -7.78
CA SER A 455 -3.19 15.46 -9.06
C SER A 455 -4.00 16.27 -10.07
N LYS A 456 -3.33 17.09 -10.89
CA LYS A 456 -4.04 17.78 -11.99
C LYS A 456 -4.58 16.70 -12.94
N PRO A 457 -5.80 16.83 -13.48
CA PRO A 457 -6.31 15.89 -14.46
C PRO A 457 -5.33 15.87 -15.63
N THR A 458 -4.58 14.78 -15.73
CA THR A 458 -3.67 14.54 -16.84
C THR A 458 -4.56 14.07 -17.97
N GLN A 459 -4.37 14.63 -19.16
CA GLN A 459 -5.26 14.45 -20.32
C GLN A 459 -5.19 13.04 -20.95
N ASP A 460 -4.73 12.06 -20.18
CA ASP A 460 -4.58 10.67 -20.56
C ASP A 460 -5.51 9.86 -19.64
N ASP A 461 -6.80 9.83 -20.00
CA ASP A 461 -7.80 8.92 -19.44
C ASP A 461 -7.46 7.48 -19.87
N THR A 462 -6.34 6.96 -19.39
CA THR A 462 -6.21 5.52 -19.18
C THR A 462 -6.95 5.23 -17.87
N MET A 463 -8.23 4.91 -18.01
CA MET A 463 -8.98 4.14 -17.01
C MET A 463 -8.11 2.97 -16.52
N ASP A 464 -8.22 2.65 -15.23
CA ASP A 464 -7.62 1.51 -14.50
C ASP A 464 -6.25 1.74 -13.84
N ASN A 465 -6.15 2.71 -12.92
CA ASN A 465 -5.14 2.65 -11.86
C ASN A 465 -5.80 2.78 -10.48
N ASP A 466 -6.65 1.79 -10.16
CA ASP A 466 -7.47 1.76 -8.94
C ASP A 466 -6.66 1.44 -7.67
N CYS A 467 -5.44 0.92 -7.83
CA CYS A 467 -4.60 0.42 -6.75
C CYS A 467 -3.49 1.42 -6.35
N PHE A 468 -3.16 1.49 -5.05
CA PHE A 468 -2.12 2.37 -4.54
C PHE A 468 -0.71 1.99 -5.04
N PHE A 469 -0.37 0.70 -5.04
CA PHE A 469 0.94 0.17 -5.48
C PHE A 469 0.95 -0.31 -6.94
N ASP A 470 0.03 0.18 -7.76
CA ASP A 470 -0.16 -0.32 -9.11
C ASP A 470 1.10 -0.28 -9.99
N GLU A 471 1.85 0.83 -9.97
CA GLU A 471 3.09 0.98 -10.75
C GLU A 471 4.12 -0.11 -10.37
N GLU A 472 4.25 -0.37 -9.07
CA GLU A 472 5.14 -1.39 -8.55
C GLU A 472 4.67 -2.81 -8.90
N ILE A 473 3.35 -3.08 -8.82
CA ILE A 473 2.72 -4.36 -9.17
C ILE A 473 2.91 -4.67 -10.66
N ARG A 474 2.66 -3.70 -11.54
CA ARG A 474 2.89 -3.85 -12.99
C ARG A 474 4.35 -4.16 -13.30
N SER A 475 5.28 -3.42 -12.68
CA SER A 475 6.70 -3.64 -12.89
C SER A 475 7.15 -5.03 -12.47
N LEU A 476 6.65 -5.55 -11.34
CA LEU A 476 6.93 -6.92 -10.90
C LEU A 476 6.38 -7.95 -11.88
N SER A 477 5.15 -7.76 -12.37
CA SER A 477 4.54 -8.66 -13.36
C SER A 477 5.33 -8.68 -14.67
N GLU A 478 5.80 -7.53 -15.14
CA GLU A 478 6.65 -7.42 -16.33
C GLU A 478 8.01 -8.12 -16.13
N MET A 479 8.65 -7.92 -14.97
CA MET A 479 9.91 -8.61 -14.65
C MET A 479 9.73 -10.12 -14.62
N GLU A 480 8.69 -10.61 -13.96
CA GLU A 480 8.36 -12.04 -13.89
C GLU A 480 8.17 -12.64 -15.28
N THR A 481 7.36 -12.01 -16.12
CA THR A 481 7.09 -12.46 -17.49
C THR A 481 8.38 -12.52 -18.31
N ASN A 482 9.18 -11.46 -18.26
CA ASN A 482 10.44 -11.39 -19.01
C ASN A 482 11.44 -12.47 -18.54
N TRP A 483 11.53 -12.73 -17.24
CA TRP A 483 12.43 -13.73 -16.69
C TRP A 483 11.99 -15.16 -17.02
N LEU A 484 10.68 -15.44 -17.00
CA LEU A 484 10.14 -16.72 -17.45
C LEU A 484 10.40 -16.95 -18.93
N MET A 485 10.18 -15.93 -19.77
CA MET A 485 10.46 -16.01 -21.21
C MET A 485 11.94 -16.26 -21.51
N GLU A 486 12.86 -15.70 -20.73
CA GLU A 486 14.30 -15.98 -20.89
C GLU A 486 14.62 -17.46 -20.60
N ILE A 487 14.03 -18.04 -19.54
CA ILE A 487 14.20 -19.48 -19.24
C ILE A 487 13.65 -20.32 -20.39
N ILE A 488 12.44 -20.03 -20.86
CA ILE A 488 11.80 -20.74 -21.97
C ILE A 488 12.69 -20.67 -23.22
N ALA A 489 13.21 -19.49 -23.55
CA ALA A 489 14.08 -19.29 -24.71
C ALA A 489 15.39 -20.09 -24.61
N VAL A 490 16.00 -20.16 -23.43
CA VAL A 490 17.22 -20.96 -23.19
C VAL A 490 16.94 -22.45 -23.36
N VAL A 491 15.86 -22.96 -22.76
CA VAL A 491 15.48 -24.38 -22.86
C VAL A 491 15.18 -24.77 -24.30
N LEU A 492 14.38 -23.96 -25.01
CA LEU A 492 14.06 -24.22 -26.41
C LEU A 492 15.32 -24.19 -27.28
N ARG A 493 16.19 -23.19 -27.15
CA ARG A 493 17.45 -23.12 -27.91
C ARG A 493 18.38 -24.29 -27.64
N GLN A 494 18.47 -24.73 -26.39
CA GLN A 494 19.28 -25.89 -26.03
C GLN A 494 18.71 -27.16 -26.70
N PHE A 495 17.39 -27.34 -26.65
CA PHE A 495 16.73 -28.43 -27.34
C PHE A 495 17.01 -28.39 -28.84
N GLU A 496 16.82 -27.24 -29.50
CA GLU A 496 17.08 -27.04 -30.93
C GLU A 496 18.53 -27.41 -31.32
N MET A 497 19.50 -27.04 -30.48
CA MET A 497 20.91 -27.34 -30.69
C MET A 497 21.20 -28.84 -30.60
N LEU A 498 20.68 -29.50 -29.55
CA LEU A 498 20.91 -30.91 -29.30
C LEU A 498 20.16 -31.80 -30.30
N SER A 499 18.95 -31.41 -30.71
CA SER A 499 18.15 -32.14 -31.70
C SER A 499 18.47 -31.78 -33.15
N TRP A 500 19.43 -30.87 -33.40
CA TRP A 500 19.74 -30.39 -34.74
C TRP A 500 20.08 -31.54 -35.72
N LYS A 501 20.90 -32.49 -35.25
CA LYS A 501 21.27 -33.67 -36.04
C LYS A 501 20.04 -34.52 -36.37
N TYR A 502 19.19 -34.80 -35.39
CA TYR A 502 17.98 -35.58 -35.58
C TYR A 502 17.07 -34.98 -36.68
N VAL A 503 16.86 -33.67 -36.65
CA VAL A 503 16.00 -32.96 -37.61
C VAL A 503 16.61 -32.94 -39.02
N GLN A 504 17.92 -32.78 -39.14
CA GLN A 504 18.61 -32.60 -40.42
C GLN A 504 19.05 -33.92 -41.08
N ASN A 505 19.03 -35.04 -40.35
CA ASN A 505 19.51 -36.30 -40.87
C ASN A 505 18.46 -36.94 -41.80
N ASN A 506 18.64 -36.78 -43.12
CA ASN A 506 17.77 -37.42 -44.12
C ASN A 506 17.85 -38.95 -44.07
N ASP A 507 19.02 -39.50 -43.68
CA ASP A 507 19.32 -40.93 -43.79
C ASP A 507 18.57 -41.78 -42.76
N SER A 508 18.17 -41.22 -41.61
CA SER A 508 17.53 -41.97 -40.52
C SER A 508 16.07 -42.37 -40.79
N PHE A 509 15.38 -41.65 -41.68
CA PHE A 509 13.98 -41.91 -42.05
C PHE A 509 13.82 -42.62 -43.40
N GLU A 510 14.90 -42.71 -44.18
CA GLU A 510 14.95 -43.28 -45.53
C GLU A 510 15.35 -44.76 -45.56
N ASP A 511 16.05 -45.26 -44.53
CA ASP A 511 16.64 -46.60 -44.53
C ASP A 511 15.56 -47.70 -44.46
N ASP A 512 15.21 -48.28 -45.62
CA ASP A 512 14.47 -49.54 -45.73
C ASP A 512 15.45 -50.68 -45.41
N GLN A 513 15.80 -50.87 -44.12
CA GLN A 513 16.47 -52.11 -43.74
C GLN A 513 15.50 -53.27 -43.93
N ASP A 514 15.81 -54.09 -44.94
CA ASP A 514 15.11 -55.30 -45.35
C ASP A 514 15.23 -56.39 -44.27
N TYR A 515 14.57 -56.19 -43.14
CA TYR A 515 14.23 -57.26 -42.21
C TYR A 515 13.00 -57.95 -42.79
N THR A 516 13.24 -59.01 -43.55
CA THR A 516 12.24 -59.81 -44.27
C THR A 516 11.28 -60.60 -43.35
N ASN A 517 11.05 -60.13 -42.13
CA ASN A 517 9.98 -60.52 -41.21
C ASN A 517 9.69 -59.32 -40.27
N PRO A 518 8.53 -58.64 -40.38
CA PRO A 518 8.10 -57.76 -39.32
C PRO A 518 7.65 -58.66 -38.17
N VAL A 519 8.53 -58.92 -37.21
CA VAL A 519 8.04 -59.30 -35.88
C VAL A 519 7.30 -58.07 -35.40
N GLU A 520 5.98 -58.17 -35.19
CA GLU A 520 5.08 -57.08 -34.77
C GLU A 520 5.44 -56.45 -33.40
N ASP A 521 6.60 -56.81 -32.84
CA ASP A 521 7.09 -56.58 -31.47
C ASP A 521 8.58 -56.15 -31.46
N VAL A 522 9.04 -55.41 -32.47
CA VAL A 522 10.32 -54.69 -32.32
C VAL A 522 10.04 -53.46 -31.46
N ASP A 523 10.41 -53.53 -30.18
CA ASP A 523 10.45 -52.37 -29.29
C ASP A 523 11.33 -51.30 -29.94
N LEU A 524 10.70 -50.32 -30.60
CA LEU A 524 11.39 -49.21 -31.23
C LEU A 524 11.99 -48.35 -30.13
N VAL A 525 13.33 -48.35 -30.09
CA VAL A 525 14.11 -47.52 -29.18
C VAL A 525 14.21 -46.12 -29.76
N VAL A 526 14.23 -45.11 -28.89
CA VAL A 526 14.40 -43.71 -29.27
C VAL A 526 15.69 -43.51 -30.08
N SER A 527 15.61 -42.69 -31.12
CA SER A 527 16.73 -42.33 -32.00
C SER A 527 17.91 -41.78 -31.19
N ASN A 528 19.12 -42.32 -31.39
CA ASN A 528 20.32 -41.89 -30.67
C ASN A 528 20.61 -40.39 -30.78
N ASP A 529 20.31 -39.77 -31.93
CA ASP A 529 20.48 -38.33 -32.17
C ASP A 529 19.45 -37.45 -31.43
N PHE A 530 18.47 -38.06 -30.76
CA PHE A 530 17.37 -37.38 -30.05
C PHE A 530 17.42 -37.57 -28.53
N VAL A 531 18.06 -38.65 -28.06
CA VAL A 531 18.15 -39.00 -26.62
C VAL A 531 18.75 -37.86 -25.78
N GLU A 532 19.83 -37.23 -26.25
CA GLU A 532 20.51 -36.16 -25.50
C GLU A 532 19.59 -34.93 -25.30
N ALA A 533 18.80 -34.57 -26.32
CA ALA A 533 17.86 -33.46 -26.23
C ALA A 533 16.71 -33.76 -25.23
N LEU A 534 16.25 -35.01 -25.20
CA LEU A 534 15.21 -35.47 -24.28
C LEU A 534 15.70 -35.52 -22.83
N ASP A 535 16.89 -36.04 -22.58
CA ASP A 535 17.50 -36.11 -21.24
C ASP A 535 17.74 -34.71 -20.66
N ALA A 536 18.24 -33.78 -21.49
CA ALA A 536 18.42 -32.38 -21.10
C ALA A 536 17.07 -31.73 -20.76
N LEU A 537 16.03 -31.94 -21.58
CA LEU A 537 14.69 -31.39 -21.35
C LEU A 537 14.06 -31.91 -20.06
N ASP A 538 14.14 -33.23 -19.80
CA ASP A 538 13.62 -33.84 -18.58
C ASP A 538 14.32 -33.28 -17.33
N SER A 539 15.65 -33.19 -17.36
CA SER A 539 16.47 -32.61 -16.30
C SER A 539 16.06 -31.16 -15.99
N TRP A 540 15.87 -30.34 -17.03
CA TRP A 540 15.42 -28.96 -16.89
C TRP A 540 14.04 -28.85 -16.25
N LEU A 541 13.06 -29.57 -16.78
CA LEU A 541 11.69 -29.54 -16.29
C LEU A 541 11.63 -30.00 -14.83
N HIS A 542 12.41 -31.02 -14.47
CA HIS A 542 12.52 -31.49 -13.10
C HIS A 542 13.15 -30.44 -12.16
N THR A 543 14.27 -29.81 -12.53
CA THR A 543 14.92 -28.77 -11.73
C THR A 543 14.02 -27.55 -11.54
N VAL A 544 13.34 -27.10 -12.59
CA VAL A 544 12.40 -25.97 -12.52
C VAL A 544 11.15 -26.35 -11.71
N LYS A 545 10.62 -27.57 -11.84
CA LYS A 545 9.48 -28.05 -11.04
C LYS A 545 9.76 -27.98 -9.53
N ILE A 546 10.96 -28.39 -9.12
CA ILE A 546 11.35 -28.37 -7.72
C ILE A 546 11.55 -26.94 -7.21
N SER A 547 12.05 -26.05 -8.06
CA SER A 547 12.51 -24.72 -7.62
C SER A 547 11.47 -23.62 -7.77
N LEU A 548 10.69 -23.63 -8.85
CA LEU A 548 9.71 -22.60 -9.19
C LEU A 548 8.36 -22.87 -8.51
N ASN A 549 7.61 -21.81 -8.21
CA ASN A 549 6.26 -21.92 -7.68
C ASN A 549 5.30 -22.60 -8.70
N LYS A 550 4.19 -23.15 -8.19
CA LYS A 550 3.29 -24.00 -8.98
C LYS A 550 2.69 -23.28 -10.18
N LYS A 551 2.25 -22.03 -10.01
CA LYS A 551 1.60 -21.26 -11.08
C LYS A 551 2.58 -21.01 -12.22
N ASP A 552 3.73 -20.45 -11.91
CA ASP A 552 4.72 -20.04 -12.91
C ASP A 552 5.32 -21.26 -13.62
N PHE A 553 5.49 -22.37 -12.89
CA PHE A 553 5.87 -23.65 -13.49
C PHE A 553 4.85 -24.12 -14.52
N LEU A 554 3.55 -24.05 -14.20
CA LEU A 554 2.48 -24.47 -15.11
C LEU A 554 2.47 -23.66 -16.40
N ASP A 555 2.68 -22.35 -16.30
CA ASP A 555 2.72 -21.47 -17.47
C ASP A 555 4.00 -21.73 -18.29
N LEU A 556 5.14 -21.90 -17.61
CA LEU A 556 6.43 -22.18 -18.24
C LEU A 556 6.44 -23.48 -19.05
N TRP A 557 6.03 -24.62 -18.47
CA TRP A 557 6.13 -25.89 -19.21
C TRP A 557 5.15 -25.94 -20.39
N ARG A 558 3.98 -25.28 -20.28
CA ARG A 558 3.01 -25.19 -21.38
C ARG A 558 3.59 -24.41 -22.56
N SER A 559 4.24 -23.28 -22.29
CA SER A 559 4.92 -22.50 -23.33
C SER A 559 6.11 -23.25 -23.93
N ILE A 560 6.83 -24.07 -23.15
CA ILE A 560 7.86 -24.97 -23.69
C ILE A 560 7.23 -26.01 -24.62
N ALA A 561 6.15 -26.68 -24.21
CA ALA A 561 5.47 -27.67 -25.04
C ALA A 561 4.97 -27.06 -26.37
N GLU A 562 4.37 -25.87 -26.33
CA GLU A 562 3.95 -25.13 -27.52
C GLU A 562 5.16 -24.77 -28.42
N GLY A 563 6.26 -24.29 -27.83
CA GLY A 563 7.48 -23.99 -28.56
C GLY A 563 8.11 -25.22 -29.24
N LEU A 564 8.08 -26.39 -28.57
CA LEU A 564 8.57 -27.66 -29.09
C LEU A 564 7.67 -28.20 -30.22
N ASP A 565 6.34 -28.14 -30.07
CA ASP A 565 5.38 -28.51 -31.12
C ASP A 565 5.62 -27.66 -32.38
N HIS A 566 5.83 -26.35 -32.20
CA HIS A 566 6.13 -25.44 -33.30
C HIS A 566 7.49 -25.73 -33.95
N TYR A 567 8.56 -25.91 -33.17
CA TYR A 567 9.89 -26.17 -33.68
C TYR A 567 9.94 -27.47 -34.49
N ILE A 568 9.42 -28.58 -33.94
CA ILE A 568 9.46 -29.89 -34.60
C ILE A 568 8.58 -29.89 -35.85
N SER A 569 7.36 -29.35 -35.76
CA SER A 569 6.46 -29.29 -36.93
C SER A 569 7.06 -28.47 -38.07
N CYS A 570 7.62 -27.29 -37.78
CA CYS A 570 8.31 -26.47 -38.76
C CYS A 570 9.56 -27.14 -39.32
N SER A 571 10.30 -27.85 -38.47
CA SER A 571 11.51 -28.58 -38.84
C SER A 571 11.20 -29.68 -39.86
N ILE A 572 10.19 -30.50 -39.60
CA ILE A 572 9.78 -31.59 -40.51
C ILE A 572 9.28 -31.04 -41.85
N VAL A 573 8.45 -30.00 -41.81
CA VAL A 573 7.92 -29.35 -43.02
C VAL A 573 9.02 -28.79 -43.91
N ARG A 574 10.09 -28.25 -43.31
CA ARG A 574 11.23 -27.65 -44.02
C ARG A 574 12.26 -28.69 -44.44
N SER A 575 12.38 -29.77 -43.68
CA SER A 575 13.28 -30.88 -44.01
C SER A 575 12.80 -31.56 -45.28
N GLU A 576 13.71 -31.84 -46.21
CA GLU A 576 13.43 -32.64 -47.40
C GLU A 576 13.57 -34.15 -47.09
N ASN A 577 13.19 -34.55 -45.86
CA ASN A 577 13.38 -35.89 -45.34
C ASN A 577 12.30 -36.80 -45.92
N TRP A 578 12.70 -37.86 -46.60
CA TRP A 578 11.75 -38.84 -47.09
C TRP A 578 11.40 -39.86 -45.99
N PHE A 579 10.10 -40.11 -45.80
CA PHE A 579 9.63 -41.04 -44.76
C PHE A 579 9.31 -42.42 -45.37
N SER A 580 10.10 -43.44 -45.01
CA SER A 580 9.75 -44.85 -45.22
C SER A 580 8.67 -45.30 -44.24
N LYS A 581 8.09 -46.50 -44.43
CA LYS A 581 7.11 -47.04 -43.47
C LYS A 581 7.75 -47.23 -42.08
N MET A 582 9.02 -47.63 -42.04
CA MET A 582 9.78 -47.79 -40.80
C MET A 582 10.11 -46.42 -40.17
N GLY A 583 10.47 -45.44 -41.00
CA GLY A 583 10.74 -44.06 -40.55
C GLY A 583 9.51 -43.38 -39.91
N VAL A 584 8.29 -43.66 -40.38
CA VAL A 584 7.06 -43.17 -39.73
C VAL A 584 6.88 -43.75 -38.32
N TYR A 585 7.19 -45.05 -38.14
CA TYR A 585 7.11 -45.67 -36.81
C TYR A 585 8.22 -45.18 -35.87
N GLN A 586 9.43 -44.96 -36.38
CA GLN A 586 10.52 -44.37 -35.60
C GLN A 586 10.19 -42.95 -35.15
N PHE A 587 9.69 -42.11 -36.08
CA PHE A 587 9.23 -40.76 -35.75
C PHE A 587 8.10 -40.78 -34.72
N GLU A 588 7.15 -41.72 -34.83
CA GLU A 588 6.12 -41.89 -33.80
C GLU A 588 6.72 -42.26 -32.43
N ALA A 589 7.65 -43.22 -32.36
CA ALA A 589 8.30 -43.62 -31.12
C ALA A 589 9.04 -42.44 -30.46
N ASP A 590 9.80 -41.67 -31.25
CA ASP A 590 10.53 -40.49 -30.77
C ASP A 590 9.58 -39.39 -30.26
N MET A 591 8.49 -39.11 -30.98
CA MET A 591 7.49 -38.12 -30.55
C MET A 591 6.72 -38.57 -29.31
N GLN A 592 6.42 -39.87 -29.18
CA GLN A 592 5.83 -40.40 -27.95
C GLN A 592 6.80 -40.25 -26.77
N ALA A 593 8.11 -40.48 -26.97
CA ALA A 593 9.11 -40.27 -25.94
C ALA A 593 9.17 -38.80 -25.48
N LEU A 594 9.13 -37.84 -26.43
CA LEU A 594 9.05 -36.41 -26.11
C LEU A 594 7.80 -36.07 -25.29
N ILE A 595 6.63 -36.54 -25.73
CA ILE A 595 5.35 -36.29 -25.05
C ILE A 595 5.36 -36.93 -23.65
N PHE A 596 6.02 -38.07 -23.49
CA PHE A 596 6.09 -38.81 -22.23
C PHE A 596 6.82 -38.03 -21.12
N ILE A 597 7.80 -37.19 -21.45
CA ILE A 597 8.48 -36.30 -20.49
C ILE A 597 7.49 -35.39 -19.74
N PHE A 598 6.37 -35.03 -20.37
CA PHE A 598 5.36 -34.16 -19.79
C PHE A 598 4.30 -34.90 -18.95
N GLN A 599 4.28 -36.23 -18.98
CA GLN A 599 3.33 -37.05 -18.23
C GLN A 599 3.30 -36.77 -16.71
N PRO A 600 4.45 -36.54 -16.03
CA PRO A 600 4.44 -36.20 -14.60
C PRO A 600 3.72 -34.88 -14.27
N TYR A 601 3.51 -34.01 -15.26
CA TYR A 601 2.97 -32.66 -15.07
C TYR A 601 1.54 -32.50 -15.61
N CYS A 602 1.09 -33.42 -16.46
CA CYS A 602 -0.24 -33.38 -17.06
C CYS A 602 -0.77 -34.79 -17.36
N ALA A 603 -2.05 -35.03 -17.07
CA ALA A 603 -2.71 -36.31 -17.38
C ALA A 603 -2.88 -36.58 -18.89
N ARG A 604 -2.83 -35.54 -19.74
CA ARG A 604 -3.03 -35.63 -21.19
C ARG A 604 -2.03 -34.73 -21.95
N PRO A 605 -0.73 -35.07 -21.93
CA PRO A 605 0.31 -34.23 -22.55
C PRO A 605 0.14 -34.10 -24.07
N GLN A 606 -0.49 -35.08 -24.74
CA GLN A 606 -0.75 -35.05 -26.18
C GLN A 606 -1.54 -33.80 -26.63
N ALA A 607 -2.38 -33.24 -25.76
CA ALA A 607 -3.18 -32.06 -26.08
C ALA A 607 -2.34 -30.80 -26.35
N PHE A 608 -1.09 -30.77 -25.86
CA PHE A 608 -0.17 -29.65 -26.02
C PHE A 608 0.74 -29.77 -27.26
N PHE A 609 0.59 -30.86 -28.03
CA PHE A 609 1.35 -31.11 -29.27
C PHE A 609 0.41 -31.33 -30.47
N PRO A 610 -0.47 -30.37 -30.79
CA PRO A 610 -1.46 -30.54 -31.85
C PRO A 610 -0.84 -30.70 -33.24
N CYS A 611 0.22 -29.94 -33.57
CA CYS A 611 0.82 -29.99 -34.90
C CYS A 611 1.54 -31.33 -35.14
N ILE A 612 2.32 -31.81 -34.16
CA ILE A 612 2.98 -33.12 -34.24
C ILE A 612 1.96 -34.25 -34.41
N ASN A 613 0.86 -34.22 -33.65
CA ASN A 613 -0.20 -35.22 -33.76
C ASN A 613 -0.89 -35.19 -35.14
N GLU A 614 -1.11 -34.01 -35.72
CA GLU A 614 -1.65 -33.86 -37.07
C GLU A 614 -0.66 -34.37 -38.14
N ILE A 615 0.64 -34.13 -37.98
CA ILE A 615 1.70 -34.67 -38.85
C ILE A 615 1.71 -36.21 -38.78
N LEU A 616 1.66 -36.79 -37.58
CA LEU A 616 1.60 -38.25 -37.41
C LEU A 616 0.36 -38.87 -38.06
N LYS A 617 -0.81 -38.22 -37.96
CA LYS A 617 -2.02 -38.64 -38.67
C LYS A 617 -1.82 -38.61 -40.18
N LEU A 618 -1.25 -37.52 -40.72
CA LEU A 618 -0.98 -37.37 -42.16
C LEU A 618 -0.02 -38.44 -42.67
N LEU A 619 1.06 -38.72 -41.92
CA LEU A 619 2.04 -39.74 -42.27
C LEU A 619 1.47 -41.16 -42.24
N LYS A 620 0.37 -41.42 -41.51
CA LYS A 620 -0.31 -42.72 -41.46
C LYS A 620 -1.40 -42.93 -42.52
N LEU A 621 -1.77 -41.90 -43.28
CA LEU A 621 -2.82 -42.02 -44.32
C LEU A 621 -2.45 -43.03 -45.42
N LYS A 622 -3.46 -43.74 -45.94
CA LYS A 622 -3.28 -44.67 -47.08
C LYS A 622 -3.09 -43.91 -48.39
N LYS A 623 -2.50 -44.58 -49.39
CA LYS A 623 -2.22 -43.98 -50.72
C LYS A 623 -3.48 -43.45 -51.41
N GLU A 624 -4.60 -44.12 -51.20
CA GLU A 624 -5.91 -43.74 -51.73
C GLU A 624 -6.45 -42.48 -51.05
N GLU A 625 -6.32 -42.40 -49.72
CA GLU A 625 -6.75 -41.26 -48.90
C GLU A 625 -5.92 -40.00 -49.21
N VAL A 626 -4.61 -40.15 -49.42
CA VAL A 626 -3.72 -39.04 -49.80
C VAL A 626 -4.05 -38.49 -51.19
N LYS A 627 -4.39 -39.35 -52.17
CA LYS A 627 -4.82 -38.89 -53.50
C LYS A 627 -6.14 -38.12 -53.45
N LEU A 628 -7.08 -38.59 -52.64
CA LEU A 628 -8.34 -37.87 -52.39
C LEU A 628 -8.03 -36.52 -51.75
N MET A 629 -7.21 -36.48 -50.72
CA MET A 629 -6.83 -35.26 -50.02
C MET A 629 -6.13 -34.25 -50.94
N GLN A 630 -5.18 -34.68 -51.78
CA GLN A 630 -4.50 -33.80 -52.75
C GLN A 630 -5.43 -33.26 -53.84
N THR A 631 -6.38 -34.07 -54.33
CA THR A 631 -7.37 -33.61 -55.33
C THR A 631 -8.35 -32.62 -54.72
N PHE A 632 -8.77 -32.79 -53.46
CA PHE A 632 -9.59 -31.82 -52.74
C PHE A 632 -8.85 -30.51 -52.46
N LEU A 633 -7.59 -30.57 -52.04
CA LEU A 633 -6.77 -29.38 -51.74
C LEU A 633 -6.46 -28.57 -53.01
N SER A 634 -6.41 -29.20 -54.19
CA SER A 634 -6.15 -28.53 -55.48
C SER A 634 -7.36 -27.74 -56.03
N ASN A 635 -8.58 -28.06 -55.58
CA ASN A 635 -9.82 -27.47 -56.09
C ASN A 635 -10.26 -26.18 -55.35
N ASN A 636 -9.45 -25.68 -54.40
CA ASN A 636 -9.51 -24.36 -53.73
C ASN A 636 -10.81 -23.88 -53.05
N GLN A 637 -11.99 -24.49 -53.28
CA GLN A 637 -13.24 -23.95 -52.74
C GLN A 637 -13.58 -24.44 -51.31
N ASN A 638 -13.16 -25.65 -50.89
CA ASN A 638 -13.50 -26.23 -49.57
C ASN A 638 -12.29 -26.88 -48.84
N GLY A 639 -11.09 -26.33 -49.02
CA GLY A 639 -9.85 -26.94 -48.50
C GLY A 639 -9.85 -27.12 -46.97
N SER A 640 -10.27 -26.11 -46.21
CA SER A 640 -10.33 -26.15 -44.73
C SER A 640 -11.40 -27.11 -44.20
N GLU A 641 -12.59 -27.13 -44.79
CA GLU A 641 -13.69 -28.03 -44.39
C GLU A 641 -13.33 -29.50 -44.59
N CYS A 642 -12.62 -29.83 -45.68
CA CYS A 642 -12.10 -31.18 -45.90
C CYS A 642 -11.04 -31.59 -44.87
N LEU A 643 -10.15 -30.67 -44.47
CA LEU A 643 -9.13 -30.95 -43.45
C LEU A 643 -9.72 -31.25 -42.08
N HIS A 644 -10.81 -30.56 -41.72
CA HIS A 644 -11.55 -30.81 -40.49
C HIS A 644 -12.19 -32.20 -40.45
N LEU A 645 -12.58 -32.78 -41.59
CA LEU A 645 -13.09 -34.16 -41.66
C LEU A 645 -12.02 -35.22 -41.33
N TYR A 646 -10.74 -34.90 -41.56
CA TYR A 646 -9.60 -35.74 -41.17
C TYR A 646 -9.05 -35.36 -39.78
N GLY A 647 -9.70 -34.44 -39.06
CA GLY A 647 -9.31 -34.01 -37.72
C GLY A 647 -8.02 -33.19 -37.70
N ILE A 648 -7.79 -32.39 -38.75
CA ILE A 648 -6.67 -31.46 -38.91
C ILE A 648 -7.22 -30.03 -38.79
N TYR A 649 -6.65 -29.26 -37.88
CA TYR A 649 -7.10 -27.93 -37.50
C TYR A 649 -5.95 -26.91 -37.38
N HIS A 650 -4.71 -27.36 -37.16
CA HIS A 650 -3.59 -26.50 -36.77
C HIS A 650 -2.56 -26.31 -37.91
N LEU A 651 -2.40 -27.31 -38.78
CA LEU A 651 -1.52 -27.21 -39.94
C LEU A 651 -2.15 -26.42 -41.09
N SER A 652 -1.36 -25.55 -41.72
CA SER A 652 -1.75 -24.84 -42.95
C SER A 652 -1.74 -25.76 -44.18
N VAL A 653 -2.52 -25.42 -45.20
CA VAL A 653 -2.60 -26.17 -46.47
C VAL A 653 -1.21 -26.41 -47.09
N ASN A 654 -0.32 -25.43 -47.03
CA ASN A 654 1.04 -25.55 -47.57
C ASN A 654 1.90 -26.55 -46.77
N GLN A 655 1.82 -26.52 -45.43
CA GLN A 655 2.52 -27.48 -44.57
C GLN A 655 2.06 -28.91 -44.84
N ILE A 656 0.75 -29.12 -45.03
CA ILE A 656 0.15 -30.43 -45.32
C ILE A 656 0.67 -30.96 -46.67
N LEU A 657 0.67 -30.13 -47.71
CA LEU A 657 1.17 -30.52 -49.02
C LEU A 657 2.66 -30.86 -49.00
N GLN A 658 3.45 -30.16 -48.19
CA GLN A 658 4.88 -30.46 -48.01
C GLN A 658 5.09 -31.81 -47.29
N VAL A 659 4.39 -32.06 -46.19
CA VAL A 659 4.49 -33.35 -45.46
C VAL A 659 4.07 -34.53 -46.35
N LEU A 660 3.00 -34.38 -47.13
CA LEU A 660 2.52 -35.44 -48.02
C LEU A 660 3.44 -35.71 -49.23
N ARG A 661 4.28 -34.74 -49.62
CA ARG A 661 5.18 -34.85 -50.78
C ARG A 661 6.34 -35.82 -50.52
N TYR A 662 6.83 -35.89 -49.28
CA TYR A 662 8.03 -36.64 -48.91
C TYR A 662 7.73 -38.03 -48.33
N LYS A 663 6.49 -38.51 -48.43
CA LYS A 663 6.13 -39.88 -48.05
C LYS A 663 6.53 -40.87 -49.16
N ILE A 664 7.36 -41.87 -48.82
CA ILE A 664 7.72 -42.96 -49.75
C ILE A 664 6.57 -43.97 -49.79
N TRP A 665 6.08 -44.27 -51.00
CA TRP A 665 5.07 -45.28 -51.22
C TRP A 665 5.72 -46.55 -51.75
N VAL A 666 6.05 -47.49 -50.87
CA VAL A 666 6.42 -48.84 -51.30
C VAL A 666 5.19 -49.46 -51.98
N GLY A 667 5.41 -49.98 -53.19
CA GLY A 667 4.38 -50.46 -54.12
C GLY A 667 3.69 -51.74 -53.68
#